data_AF-M4X4V7-F1
#
_entry.id   AF-M4X4V7-F1
#
_cell.length_a   1.000
_cell.length_b   1.000
_cell.length_c   1.000
_cell.angle_alpha   90.00
_cell.angle_beta   90.00
_cell.angle_gamma   90.00
#
_symmetry.space_group_name_H-M   'P 1'
#
loop_
_entity.id
_entity.type
_entity.pdbx_description
1 polymer ?
#
loop_
_entity_poly.entity_id
_entity_poly.type
_entity_poly.pdbx_seq_one_letter_code
_entity_poly.pdbx_strand_id
1 'polypeptide(L)'
;MDLQSPYPRFEPSRGIAFDRSLLALAVLVSLLLVETFSGALRFYADQVGLSALVYLPKVACVIAVGWELFTRPQQRGLWLLLVLAAASLMLGRLHGAQWQAGAFSVFIYAPLLFGLLCGPYLEMHRKAVGWAIVFCLVASLAGIVLDILGNVPWKGYTYSMGGVEISGNRAWSAYGLDRIAGFSRMSSSLAIMLSIFSLYLGSFRLPLLVRGLIYLVALAGIALTTNKSSAVAFVIALLVMSVARNRLLFLLAALVVVLGALALPLYGLFGGIEPYLASSSGDNLIGSMVDRLVNTWPSLIKVMEYNGWTVTGAGLGMTGSAYGAYPVFGVEQLAVADNSLLYLWLLFGVAGVALYALAVPMLMRLQRQPGSEARALLGIAYCTLLVGWTSDVLEAQVPSLFLGLAIGRALRLPDELATPPAPQAWRLQGKGRLLSLLLGGTLLFAGAGQAPQALASQTPAAGQDAPEFIVGASTHQNLRPGNRDGINRLAQRAGILSFRDDAFWSSVEREANVLSIDASWRAQLRSTRSLGISTLLILGLENQFHGNAKPRDETSRAAFLRYVRYVVRSFKGQVAIYEVWNEWDVENPTDKAFSDDYLTLVRATAQAIREEDPQAKVIAGAVTLRGIRQGFAERLVAGGLLDVADGLSLHPSVYCEGELATPENWLAWFKGVNQTLERAAGKPVPLYFTEFSWPAHDGACGISRERQAAYLARAYFLLRSLPNVKGSWWYDLVDDGIDRRDMEHNFGLLTADGQPKPAYHAMTSVAAIIGHYRFAGRVPNDDPNVYLLRFAKADDEILVAWTLGREQSLKITSQPGSSDTLWRLRDFDGVSTGQGEKVPWDCPSGGGACQASIRIDNAPTLLRSAPGYQLSLR
;
A
#
# COMPACT_ATOMS: atom_id res chain seq x y z
N MET A 1 -31.36 -6.38 -82.71
CA MET A 1 -29.91 -6.11 -82.83
C MET A 1 -29.50 -5.50 -81.50
N ASP A 2 -28.93 -6.29 -80.60
CA ASP A 2 -28.23 -5.79 -79.42
C ASP A 2 -27.00 -6.68 -79.24
N LEU A 3 -25.84 -6.05 -79.38
CA LEU A 3 -24.52 -6.67 -79.42
C LEU A 3 -24.11 -7.13 -78.01
N GLN A 4 -23.84 -8.42 -77.84
CA GLN A 4 -23.12 -8.94 -76.68
C GLN A 4 -21.65 -8.52 -76.75
N SER A 5 -21.20 -7.74 -75.76
CA SER A 5 -19.78 -7.42 -75.55
C SER A 5 -19.05 -8.63 -74.93
N PRO A 6 -17.85 -9.01 -75.43
CA PRO A 6 -17.10 -10.17 -74.95
C PRO A 6 -16.13 -9.86 -73.78
N TYR A 7 -16.22 -8.70 -73.14
CA TYR A 7 -15.33 -8.34 -72.02
C TYR A 7 -16.00 -8.55 -70.65
N PRO A 8 -15.36 -9.27 -69.70
CA PRO A 8 -15.86 -9.35 -68.33
C PRO A 8 -15.91 -7.94 -67.74
N ARG A 9 -17.08 -7.54 -67.23
CA ARG A 9 -17.24 -6.31 -66.44
C ARG A 9 -16.31 -6.41 -65.23
N PHE A 10 -15.19 -5.70 -65.25
CA PHE A 10 -14.44 -5.38 -64.04
C PHE A 10 -15.29 -4.42 -63.21
N GLU A 11 -16.07 -4.96 -62.27
CA GLU A 11 -16.54 -4.15 -61.15
C GLU A 11 -15.33 -3.79 -60.28
N PRO A 12 -14.97 -2.51 -60.11
CA PRO A 12 -13.96 -2.13 -59.15
C PRO A 12 -14.54 -2.35 -57.75
N SER A 13 -14.14 -3.43 -57.09
CA SER A 13 -14.50 -3.69 -55.70
C SER A 13 -13.87 -2.63 -54.79
N ARG A 14 -14.58 -1.51 -54.57
CA ARG A 14 -14.22 -0.47 -53.59
C ARG A 14 -14.57 -0.96 -52.18
N GLY A 15 -13.73 -1.83 -51.62
CA GLY A 15 -13.74 -2.20 -50.21
C GLY A 15 -12.33 -2.52 -49.74
N ILE A 16 -11.87 -1.88 -48.66
CA ILE A 16 -10.58 -2.20 -48.03
C ILE A 16 -10.73 -3.57 -47.35
N ALA A 17 -10.06 -4.58 -47.90
CA ALA A 17 -10.04 -5.92 -47.33
C ALA A 17 -8.85 -6.02 -46.35
N PHE A 18 -9.13 -6.17 -45.05
CA PHE A 18 -8.11 -6.41 -44.04
C PHE A 18 -7.80 -7.91 -43.93
N ASP A 19 -6.54 -8.29 -44.15
CA ASP A 19 -6.04 -9.65 -43.91
C ASP A 19 -5.74 -9.82 -42.42
N ARG A 20 -6.48 -10.73 -41.76
CA ARG A 20 -6.31 -11.05 -40.33
C ARG A 20 -4.88 -11.46 -40.00
N SER A 21 -4.21 -12.16 -40.92
CA SER A 21 -2.86 -12.66 -40.68
C SER A 21 -1.81 -11.55 -40.69
N LEU A 22 -1.99 -10.55 -41.57
CA LEU A 22 -1.15 -9.36 -41.59
C LEU A 22 -1.40 -8.46 -40.38
N LEU A 23 -2.66 -8.36 -39.90
CA LEU A 23 -2.97 -7.63 -38.68
C LEU A 23 -2.28 -8.28 -37.47
N ALA A 24 -2.39 -9.60 -37.31
CA ALA A 24 -1.71 -10.32 -36.24
C ALA A 24 -0.18 -10.13 -36.30
N LEU A 25 0.40 -10.19 -37.51
CA LEU A 25 1.82 -9.89 -37.70
C LEU A 25 2.18 -8.46 -37.27
N ALA A 26 1.38 -7.46 -37.65
CA ALA A 26 1.61 -6.07 -37.27
C ALA A 26 1.52 -5.84 -35.75
N VAL A 27 0.55 -6.48 -35.08
CA VAL A 27 0.43 -6.44 -33.61
C VAL A 27 1.66 -7.06 -32.96
N LEU A 28 2.12 -8.23 -33.42
CA LEU A 28 3.32 -8.87 -32.89
C LEU A 28 4.56 -7.99 -33.06
N VAL A 29 4.81 -7.51 -34.28
CA VAL A 29 6.00 -6.70 -34.60
C VAL A 29 5.99 -5.40 -33.80
N SER A 30 4.84 -4.70 -33.74
CA SER A 30 4.73 -3.48 -32.96
C SER A 30 4.95 -3.70 -31.46
N LEU A 31 4.47 -4.80 -30.89
CA LEU A 31 4.71 -5.15 -29.49
C LEU A 31 6.20 -5.42 -29.22
N LEU A 32 6.87 -6.20 -30.08
CA LEU A 32 8.31 -6.47 -29.93
C LEU A 32 9.16 -5.19 -30.06
N LEU A 33 8.84 -4.33 -31.02
CA LEU A 33 9.53 -3.06 -31.21
C LEU A 33 9.32 -2.13 -30.02
N VAL A 34 8.06 -1.94 -29.59
CA VAL A 34 7.75 -1.08 -28.44
C VAL A 34 8.47 -1.57 -27.20
N GLU A 35 8.50 -2.87 -26.93
CA GLU A 35 9.17 -3.41 -25.74
C GLU A 35 10.69 -3.29 -25.79
N THR A 36 11.29 -3.53 -26.97
CA THR A 36 12.72 -3.38 -27.20
C THR A 36 13.17 -1.92 -26.97
N PHE A 37 12.38 -0.95 -27.46
CA PHE A 37 12.68 0.48 -27.33
C PHE A 37 11.92 1.17 -26.19
N SER A 38 11.43 0.41 -25.23
CA SER A 38 10.40 0.89 -24.30
C SER A 38 10.85 2.03 -23.37
N GLY A 39 12.13 2.16 -23.08
CA GLY A 39 12.69 3.32 -22.36
C GLY A 39 12.81 4.55 -23.25
N ALA A 40 13.43 4.38 -24.43
CA ALA A 40 13.63 5.46 -25.38
C ALA A 40 12.30 6.02 -25.93
N LEU A 41 11.35 5.14 -26.30
CA LEU A 41 10.04 5.54 -26.81
C LEU A 41 9.21 6.29 -25.76
N ARG A 42 9.27 5.88 -24.48
CA ARG A 42 8.58 6.61 -23.41
C ARG A 42 9.15 8.00 -23.24
N PHE A 43 10.47 8.13 -23.20
CA PHE A 43 11.13 9.43 -23.14
C PHE A 43 10.72 10.33 -24.30
N TYR A 44 10.91 9.89 -25.55
CA TYR A 44 10.62 10.73 -26.72
C TYR A 44 9.13 11.00 -26.91
N ALA A 45 8.25 10.04 -26.62
CA ALA A 45 6.81 10.25 -26.71
C ALA A 45 6.31 11.25 -25.66
N ASP A 46 6.92 11.26 -24.47
CA ASP A 46 6.59 12.19 -23.40
C ASP A 46 6.97 13.63 -23.74
N GLN A 47 8.14 13.83 -24.36
CA GLN A 47 8.57 15.15 -24.84
C GLN A 47 7.59 15.81 -25.82
N VAL A 48 6.78 15.01 -26.52
CA VAL A 48 5.77 15.49 -27.49
C VAL A 48 4.33 15.30 -27.01
N GLY A 49 4.12 14.91 -25.74
CA GLY A 49 2.77 14.72 -25.16
C GLY A 49 2.00 13.50 -25.69
N LEU A 50 2.69 12.52 -26.28
CA LEU A 50 2.11 11.33 -26.91
C LEU A 50 2.45 10.03 -26.17
N SER A 51 2.78 10.09 -24.87
CA SER A 51 3.15 8.93 -24.04
C SER A 51 2.14 7.78 -24.09
N ALA A 52 0.85 8.07 -24.32
CA ALA A 52 -0.20 7.06 -24.45
C ALA A 52 0.01 6.12 -25.67
N LEU A 53 0.69 6.58 -26.73
CA LEU A 53 0.90 5.78 -27.95
C LEU A 53 1.75 4.53 -27.72
N VAL A 54 2.61 4.54 -26.69
CA VAL A 54 3.43 3.38 -26.29
C VAL A 54 2.57 2.18 -25.88
N TYR A 55 1.30 2.40 -25.54
CA TYR A 55 0.37 1.36 -25.12
C TYR A 55 -0.51 0.80 -26.25
N LEU A 56 -0.45 1.39 -27.46
CA LEU A 56 -1.27 0.97 -28.60
C LEU A 56 -1.12 -0.51 -28.98
N PRO A 57 0.09 -1.13 -29.00
CA PRO A 57 0.20 -2.55 -29.32
C PRO A 57 -0.58 -3.45 -28.37
N LYS A 58 -0.64 -3.12 -27.08
CA LYS A 58 -1.44 -3.87 -26.11
C LYS A 58 -2.94 -3.72 -26.34
N VAL A 59 -3.39 -2.50 -26.67
CA VAL A 59 -4.79 -2.27 -27.06
C VAL A 59 -5.11 -3.10 -28.32
N ALA A 60 -4.19 -3.16 -29.28
CA ALA A 60 -4.33 -4.00 -30.46
C ALA A 60 -4.38 -5.51 -30.12
N CYS A 61 -3.62 -5.97 -29.12
CA CYS A 61 -3.75 -7.34 -28.58
C CYS A 61 -5.17 -7.60 -28.04
N VAL A 62 -5.72 -6.69 -27.22
CA VAL A 62 -7.09 -6.82 -26.68
C VAL A 62 -8.12 -6.89 -27.80
N ILE A 63 -8.01 -6.02 -28.81
CA ILE A 63 -8.92 -6.01 -29.97
C ILE A 63 -8.81 -7.32 -30.76
N ALA A 64 -7.59 -7.80 -31.03
CA ALA A 64 -7.36 -9.04 -31.76
C ALA A 64 -7.89 -10.27 -30.99
N VAL A 65 -7.70 -10.32 -29.67
CA VAL A 65 -8.26 -11.36 -28.79
C VAL A 65 -9.78 -11.33 -28.82
N GLY A 66 -10.38 -10.14 -28.66
CA GLY A 66 -11.83 -9.97 -28.75
C GLY A 66 -12.39 -10.45 -30.10
N TRP A 67 -11.73 -10.10 -31.19
CA TRP A 67 -12.09 -10.56 -32.53
C TRP A 67 -12.07 -12.09 -32.63
N GLU A 68 -10.96 -12.73 -32.25
CA GLU A 68 -10.86 -14.20 -32.34
C GLU A 68 -11.90 -14.91 -31.46
N LEU A 69 -12.23 -14.37 -30.29
CA LEU A 69 -13.29 -14.89 -29.42
C LEU A 69 -14.67 -14.91 -30.10
N PHE A 70 -15.04 -13.83 -30.80
CA PHE A 70 -16.31 -13.77 -31.52
C PHE A 70 -16.37 -14.66 -32.76
N THR A 71 -15.22 -14.89 -33.40
CA THR A 71 -15.18 -15.63 -34.67
C THR A 71 -14.91 -17.12 -34.51
N ARG A 72 -14.37 -17.57 -33.37
CA ARG A 72 -14.10 -18.98 -33.06
C ARG A 72 -14.66 -19.41 -31.69
N PRO A 73 -15.98 -19.33 -31.47
CA PRO A 73 -16.58 -19.61 -30.16
C PRO A 73 -16.51 -21.08 -29.73
N GLN A 74 -16.05 -22.01 -30.58
CA GLN A 74 -16.04 -23.45 -30.29
C GLN A 74 -14.86 -23.94 -29.43
N GLN A 75 -13.90 -23.08 -29.08
CA GLN A 75 -12.76 -23.46 -28.23
C GLN A 75 -13.16 -23.56 -26.75
N ARG A 76 -13.67 -24.71 -26.32
CA ARG A 76 -14.17 -24.96 -24.94
C ARG A 76 -13.16 -24.60 -23.84
N GLY A 77 -11.86 -24.85 -24.07
CA GLY A 77 -10.81 -24.53 -23.09
C GLY A 77 -10.60 -23.02 -22.86
N LEU A 78 -10.85 -22.20 -23.89
CA LEU A 78 -10.74 -20.75 -23.80
C LEU A 78 -11.88 -20.12 -22.99
N TRP A 79 -13.10 -20.64 -23.16
CA TRP A 79 -14.24 -20.21 -22.36
C TRP A 79 -14.09 -20.54 -20.88
N LEU A 80 -13.49 -21.69 -20.55
CA LEU A 80 -13.17 -22.04 -19.16
C LEU A 80 -12.17 -21.03 -18.54
N LEU A 81 -11.15 -20.61 -19.29
CA LEU A 81 -10.21 -19.58 -18.84
C LEU A 81 -10.89 -18.22 -18.64
N LEU A 82 -11.83 -17.85 -19.52
CA LEU A 82 -12.60 -16.60 -19.38
C LEU A 82 -13.56 -16.64 -18.18
N VAL A 83 -14.21 -17.78 -17.93
CA VAL A 83 -15.05 -17.97 -16.74
C VAL A 83 -14.21 -17.88 -15.48
N LEU A 84 -13.03 -18.51 -15.46
CA LEU A 84 -12.10 -18.42 -14.34
C LEU A 84 -11.60 -16.98 -14.12
N ALA A 85 -11.27 -16.26 -15.20
CA ALA A 85 -10.88 -14.85 -15.13
C ALA A 85 -12.02 -13.95 -14.63
N ALA A 86 -13.26 -14.19 -15.09
CA ALA A 86 -14.44 -13.46 -14.62
C ALA A 86 -14.72 -13.74 -13.13
N ALA A 87 -14.63 -15.01 -12.70
CA ALA A 87 -14.77 -15.38 -11.30
C ALA A 87 -13.68 -14.71 -10.43
N SER A 88 -12.43 -14.72 -10.88
CA SER A 88 -11.30 -14.06 -10.22
C SER A 88 -11.47 -12.53 -10.16
N LEU A 89 -12.02 -11.90 -11.20
CA LEU A 89 -12.37 -10.48 -11.20
C LEU A 89 -13.44 -10.15 -10.14
N MET A 90 -14.47 -11.00 -10.04
CA MET A 90 -15.50 -10.82 -9.01
C MET A 90 -14.94 -11.03 -7.60
N LEU A 91 -14.06 -12.04 -7.41
CA LEU A 91 -13.37 -12.26 -6.14
C LEU A 91 -12.52 -11.05 -5.74
N GLY A 92 -11.72 -10.51 -6.67
CA GLY A 92 -10.94 -9.29 -6.41
C GLY A 92 -11.84 -8.14 -5.98
N ARG A 93 -13.00 -7.97 -6.64
CA ARG A 93 -13.97 -6.93 -6.28
C ARG A 93 -14.57 -7.13 -4.89
N LEU A 94 -14.85 -8.38 -4.50
CA LEU A 94 -15.32 -8.73 -3.16
C LEU A 94 -14.26 -8.47 -2.09
N HIS A 95 -12.98 -8.67 -2.42
CA HIS A 95 -11.84 -8.44 -1.54
C HIS A 95 -11.31 -7.00 -1.54
N GLY A 96 -12.05 -6.05 -2.13
CA GLY A 96 -11.74 -4.62 -2.05
C GLY A 96 -11.06 -4.00 -3.27
N ALA A 97 -10.75 -4.79 -4.32
CA ALA A 97 -10.20 -4.24 -5.55
C ALA A 97 -11.19 -3.30 -6.26
N GLN A 98 -10.66 -2.21 -6.82
CA GLN A 98 -11.45 -1.32 -7.68
C GLN A 98 -11.69 -1.94 -9.06
N TRP A 99 -12.76 -1.51 -9.75
CA TRP A 99 -13.04 -1.96 -11.13
C TRP A 99 -11.89 -1.64 -12.09
N GLN A 100 -11.22 -0.53 -11.87
CA GLN A 100 -10.04 -0.10 -12.63
C GLN A 100 -8.88 -1.09 -12.47
N ALA A 101 -8.65 -1.63 -11.27
CA ALA A 101 -7.61 -2.63 -11.01
C ALA A 101 -7.87 -3.93 -11.79
N GLY A 102 -9.14 -4.34 -11.81
CA GLY A 102 -9.61 -5.48 -12.59
C GLY A 102 -9.43 -5.29 -14.11
N ALA A 103 -9.86 -4.14 -14.64
CA ALA A 103 -9.67 -3.80 -16.06
C ALA A 103 -8.19 -3.71 -16.45
N PHE A 104 -7.36 -3.15 -15.56
CA PHE A 104 -5.92 -3.08 -15.74
C PHE A 104 -5.29 -4.48 -15.78
N SER A 105 -5.77 -5.41 -14.98
CA SER A 105 -5.33 -6.82 -15.01
C SER A 105 -5.59 -7.47 -16.37
N VAL A 106 -6.75 -7.23 -17.00
CA VAL A 106 -7.03 -7.74 -18.36
C VAL A 106 -6.02 -7.19 -19.37
N PHE A 107 -5.65 -5.92 -19.24
CA PHE A 107 -4.67 -5.28 -20.09
C PHE A 107 -3.25 -5.86 -19.91
N ILE A 108 -2.89 -6.27 -18.69
CA ILE A 108 -1.62 -6.96 -18.40
C ILE A 108 -1.53 -8.29 -19.15
N TYR A 109 -2.59 -9.10 -19.14
CA TYR A 109 -2.57 -10.46 -19.73
C TYR A 109 -2.92 -10.51 -21.23
N ALA A 110 -3.19 -9.37 -21.86
CA ALA A 110 -3.54 -9.31 -23.28
C ALA A 110 -2.48 -9.94 -24.21
N PRO A 111 -1.15 -9.77 -24.00
CA PRO A 111 -0.13 -10.43 -24.83
C PRO A 111 -0.16 -11.96 -24.75
N LEU A 112 -0.42 -12.52 -23.56
CA LEU A 112 -0.54 -13.97 -23.35
C LEU A 112 -1.71 -14.54 -24.16
N LEU A 113 -2.89 -13.92 -24.03
CA LEU A 113 -4.08 -14.32 -24.76
C LEU A 113 -3.93 -14.12 -26.27
N PHE A 114 -3.26 -13.04 -26.69
CA PHE A 114 -2.95 -12.79 -28.09
C PHE A 114 -2.07 -13.91 -28.68
N GLY A 115 -0.98 -14.28 -27.99
CA GLY A 115 -0.12 -15.40 -28.41
C GLY A 115 -0.88 -16.72 -28.50
N LEU A 116 -1.75 -17.00 -27.51
CA LEU A 116 -2.58 -18.20 -27.46
C LEU A 116 -3.49 -18.34 -28.70
N LEU A 117 -4.18 -17.25 -29.09
CA LEU A 117 -5.23 -17.28 -30.12
C LEU A 117 -4.71 -16.99 -31.52
N CYS A 118 -3.77 -16.04 -31.66
CA CYS A 118 -3.30 -15.56 -32.96
C CYS A 118 -2.06 -16.31 -33.48
N GLY A 119 -1.51 -17.26 -32.72
CA GLY A 119 -0.37 -18.07 -33.11
C GLY A 119 -0.43 -18.70 -34.53
N PRO A 120 -1.56 -19.27 -35.00
CA PRO A 120 -1.62 -19.87 -36.33
C PRO A 120 -1.32 -18.88 -37.46
N TYR A 121 -1.76 -17.62 -37.31
CA TYR A 121 -1.53 -16.59 -38.31
C TYR A 121 -0.07 -16.14 -38.37
N LEU A 122 0.59 -16.11 -37.21
CA LEU A 122 2.01 -15.74 -37.11
C LEU A 122 2.93 -16.80 -37.73
N GLU A 123 2.53 -18.08 -37.66
CA GLU A 123 3.23 -19.19 -38.31
C GLU A 123 3.23 -19.05 -39.85
N MET A 124 2.17 -18.49 -40.44
CA MET A 124 2.12 -18.18 -41.88
C MET A 124 3.19 -17.16 -42.29
N HIS A 125 3.52 -16.23 -41.38
CA HIS A 125 4.48 -15.14 -41.59
C HIS A 125 5.81 -15.36 -40.88
N ARG A 126 6.18 -16.62 -40.60
CA ARG A 126 7.38 -16.99 -39.83
C ARG A 126 8.68 -16.31 -40.26
N LYS A 127 8.86 -16.02 -41.56
CA LYS A 127 10.04 -15.32 -42.08
C LYS A 127 10.08 -13.87 -41.58
N ALA A 128 8.95 -13.17 -41.63
CA ALA A 128 8.84 -11.80 -41.13
C ALA A 128 9.00 -11.74 -39.61
N VAL A 129 8.42 -12.71 -38.88
CA VAL A 129 8.62 -12.85 -37.43
C VAL A 129 10.11 -13.06 -37.10
N GLY A 130 10.78 -13.95 -37.83
CA GLY A 130 12.22 -14.17 -37.68
C GLY A 130 13.05 -12.90 -37.90
N TRP A 131 12.77 -12.14 -38.96
CA TRP A 131 13.45 -10.86 -39.22
C TRP A 131 13.19 -9.80 -38.16
N ALA A 132 11.96 -9.70 -37.65
CA ALA A 132 11.63 -8.80 -36.55
C ALA A 132 12.42 -9.16 -35.27
N ILE A 133 12.54 -10.45 -34.96
CA ILE A 133 13.32 -10.93 -33.80
C ILE A 133 14.82 -10.68 -33.99
N VAL A 134 15.38 -10.90 -35.20
CA VAL A 134 16.77 -10.53 -35.51
C VAL A 134 17.00 -9.05 -35.26
N PHE A 135 16.13 -8.19 -35.78
CA PHE A 135 16.23 -6.75 -35.58
C PHE A 135 16.17 -6.37 -34.09
N CYS A 136 15.22 -6.92 -33.33
CA CYS A 136 15.08 -6.63 -31.91
C CYS A 136 16.28 -7.14 -31.08
N LEU A 137 16.86 -8.29 -31.43
CA LEU A 137 18.08 -8.80 -30.79
C LEU A 137 19.27 -7.87 -31.05
N VAL A 138 19.48 -7.47 -32.30
CA VAL A 138 20.57 -6.54 -32.66
C VAL A 138 20.36 -5.18 -31.99
N ALA A 139 19.14 -4.65 -31.97
CA ALA A 139 18.81 -3.41 -31.28
C ALA A 139 19.03 -3.51 -29.77
N SER A 140 18.69 -4.63 -29.15
CA SER A 140 18.93 -4.88 -27.72
C SER A 140 20.42 -4.86 -27.38
N LEU A 141 21.25 -5.51 -28.20
CA LEU A 141 22.70 -5.52 -28.04
C LEU A 141 23.33 -4.14 -28.32
N ALA A 142 22.85 -3.43 -29.35
CA ALA A 142 23.27 -2.07 -29.64
C ALA A 142 22.91 -1.11 -28.49
N GLY A 143 21.74 -1.31 -27.87
CA GLY A 143 21.32 -0.57 -26.69
C GLY A 143 22.24 -0.79 -25.49
N ILE A 144 22.72 -2.01 -25.26
CA ILE A 144 23.74 -2.30 -24.22
C ILE A 144 25.02 -1.52 -24.50
N VAL A 145 25.52 -1.59 -25.73
CA VAL A 145 26.74 -0.87 -26.11
C VAL A 145 26.56 0.64 -25.93
N LEU A 146 25.43 1.20 -26.34
CA LEU A 146 25.11 2.62 -26.18
C LEU A 146 25.06 3.05 -24.71
N ASP A 147 24.45 2.23 -23.84
CA ASP A 147 24.32 2.49 -22.40
C ASP A 147 25.68 2.38 -21.68
N ILE A 148 26.58 1.49 -22.15
CA ILE A 148 27.97 1.40 -21.66
C ILE A 148 28.81 2.60 -22.12
N LEU A 149 28.66 3.03 -23.38
CA LEU A 149 29.54 4.02 -24.01
C LEU A 149 29.11 5.48 -23.76
N GLY A 150 27.92 5.76 -23.22
CA GLY A 150 27.48 7.14 -23.05
C GLY A 150 26.26 7.36 -22.13
N ASN A 151 26.04 8.63 -21.78
CA ASN A 151 24.87 9.08 -21.01
C ASN A 151 23.64 9.14 -21.92
N VAL A 152 22.83 8.08 -21.91
CA VAL A 152 21.57 8.06 -22.67
C VAL A 152 20.51 8.90 -21.95
N PRO A 153 19.76 9.77 -22.64
CA PRO A 153 18.91 10.78 -22.00
C PRO A 153 17.68 10.19 -21.31
N TRP A 154 17.29 8.96 -21.67
CA TRP A 154 16.18 8.27 -21.03
C TRP A 154 16.57 7.57 -19.72
N LYS A 155 17.86 7.40 -19.41
CA LYS A 155 18.31 6.65 -18.22
C LYS A 155 17.85 7.34 -16.93
N GLY A 156 17.16 6.59 -16.07
CA GLY A 156 16.62 7.14 -14.82
C GLY A 156 15.41 8.07 -14.99
N TYR A 157 14.90 8.24 -16.22
CA TYR A 157 13.78 9.13 -16.49
C TYR A 157 12.47 8.63 -15.86
N THR A 158 11.74 9.53 -15.21
CA THR A 158 10.35 9.34 -14.75
C THR A 158 9.44 10.41 -15.35
N TYR A 159 8.18 10.06 -15.60
CA TYR A 159 7.17 10.97 -16.13
C TYR A 159 5.80 10.68 -15.50
N SER A 160 4.89 11.65 -15.48
CA SER A 160 3.54 11.46 -14.93
C SER A 160 2.53 11.22 -16.05
N MET A 161 1.68 10.21 -15.88
CA MET A 161 0.53 9.98 -16.76
C MET A 161 -0.71 9.74 -15.90
N GLY A 162 -1.72 10.60 -16.05
CA GLY A 162 -2.96 10.48 -15.27
C GLY A 162 -2.77 10.67 -13.76
N GLY A 163 -1.76 11.46 -13.34
CA GLY A 163 -1.46 11.70 -11.92
C GLY A 163 -0.61 10.60 -11.24
N VAL A 164 -0.24 9.55 -11.97
CA VAL A 164 0.66 8.48 -11.48
C VAL A 164 2.05 8.67 -12.08
N GLU A 165 3.08 8.60 -11.24
CA GLU A 165 4.47 8.65 -11.70
C GLU A 165 4.89 7.29 -12.27
N ILE A 166 5.37 7.30 -13.52
CA ILE A 166 5.77 6.11 -14.27
C ILE A 166 7.26 6.25 -14.61
N SER A 167 8.05 5.25 -14.26
CA SER A 167 9.44 5.18 -14.71
C SER A 167 9.52 4.85 -16.20
N GLY A 168 10.12 5.75 -16.98
CA GLY A 168 10.46 5.56 -18.39
C GLY A 168 11.60 4.56 -18.55
N ASN A 169 12.69 4.71 -17.79
CA ASN A 169 13.76 3.73 -17.64
C ASN A 169 14.29 3.79 -16.20
N ARG A 170 14.42 2.62 -15.55
CA ARG A 170 14.90 2.54 -14.17
C ARG A 170 16.43 2.55 -14.14
N ALA A 171 17.02 3.63 -13.63
CA ALA A 171 18.43 3.67 -13.25
C ALA A 171 18.58 3.14 -11.82
N TRP A 172 19.44 2.13 -11.65
CA TRP A 172 19.77 1.56 -10.35
C TRP A 172 21.05 0.73 -10.45
N SER A 173 21.80 0.65 -9.36
CA SER A 173 23.02 -0.16 -9.25
C SER A 173 22.82 -1.37 -8.34
N ALA A 174 23.57 -2.44 -8.57
CA ALA A 174 23.72 -3.51 -7.59
C ALA A 174 25.20 -3.84 -7.37
N TYR A 175 25.60 -3.92 -6.11
CA TYR A 175 27.01 -4.12 -5.72
C TYR A 175 27.95 -3.06 -6.33
N GLY A 176 27.49 -1.81 -6.44
CA GLY A 176 28.24 -0.71 -7.08
C GLY A 176 28.35 -0.80 -8.61
N LEU A 177 27.75 -1.82 -9.23
CA LEU A 177 27.71 -1.98 -10.69
C LEU A 177 26.40 -1.46 -11.26
N ASP A 178 26.50 -0.69 -12.33
CA ASP A 178 25.35 -0.19 -13.08
C ASP A 178 24.54 -1.32 -13.74
N ARG A 179 23.21 -1.29 -13.59
CA ARG A 179 22.32 -2.29 -14.20
C ARG A 179 21.84 -1.83 -15.56
N ILE A 180 22.58 -2.24 -16.58
CA ILE A 180 22.34 -1.84 -17.98
C ILE A 180 20.95 -2.27 -18.46
N ALA A 181 20.18 -1.32 -18.98
CA ALA A 181 18.85 -1.53 -19.52
C ALA A 181 18.76 -1.22 -21.03
N GLY A 182 19.75 -0.52 -21.58
CA GLY A 182 19.81 -0.16 -22.99
C GLY A 182 18.62 0.71 -23.42
N PHE A 183 17.96 0.32 -24.51
CA PHE A 183 16.73 0.98 -24.96
C PHE A 183 15.48 0.55 -24.19
N SER A 184 15.55 -0.51 -23.39
CA SER A 184 14.40 -1.04 -22.66
C SER A 184 14.12 -0.26 -21.37
N ARG A 185 12.96 -0.50 -20.76
CA ARG A 185 12.57 0.11 -19.48
C ARG A 185 13.39 -0.37 -18.29
N MET A 186 13.80 -1.65 -18.27
CA MET A 186 14.44 -2.29 -17.14
C MET A 186 15.45 -3.35 -17.59
N SER A 187 16.57 -3.47 -16.87
CA SER A 187 17.62 -4.46 -17.11
C SER A 187 17.08 -5.91 -17.09
N SER A 188 16.08 -6.19 -16.25
CA SER A 188 15.42 -7.50 -16.20
C SER A 188 14.64 -7.83 -17.47
N SER A 189 13.91 -6.87 -18.02
CA SER A 189 13.19 -7.02 -19.29
C SER A 189 14.15 -7.26 -20.46
N LEU A 190 15.26 -6.50 -20.52
CA LEU A 190 16.32 -6.70 -21.51
C LEU A 190 16.92 -8.11 -21.43
N ALA A 191 17.26 -8.57 -20.22
CA ALA A 191 17.82 -9.90 -20.00
C ALA A 191 16.91 -11.02 -20.55
N ILE A 192 15.62 -10.94 -20.24
CA ILE A 192 14.63 -11.93 -20.70
C ILE A 192 14.46 -11.86 -22.23
N MET A 193 14.45 -10.66 -22.82
CA MET A 193 14.37 -10.49 -24.28
C MET A 193 15.57 -11.13 -24.99
N LEU A 194 16.80 -10.93 -24.49
CA LEU A 194 17.99 -11.57 -25.04
C LEU A 194 17.89 -13.10 -25.00
N SER A 195 17.43 -13.67 -23.87
CA SER A 195 17.21 -15.11 -23.73
C SER A 195 16.20 -15.62 -24.77
N ILE A 196 15.05 -14.96 -24.89
CA ILE A 196 13.96 -15.38 -25.78
C ILE A 196 14.36 -15.27 -27.25
N PHE A 197 14.92 -14.13 -27.67
CA PHE A 197 15.26 -13.89 -29.07
C PHE A 197 16.38 -14.82 -29.54
N SER A 198 17.40 -15.05 -28.71
CA SER A 198 18.48 -15.97 -29.05
C SER A 198 18.02 -17.43 -29.12
N LEU A 199 17.19 -17.90 -28.16
CA LEU A 199 16.58 -19.24 -28.21
C LEU A 199 15.70 -19.43 -29.45
N TYR A 200 14.95 -18.39 -29.82
CA TYR A 200 14.12 -18.43 -31.03
C TYR A 200 15.00 -18.66 -32.28
N LEU A 201 16.01 -17.81 -32.49
CA LEU A 201 16.86 -17.84 -33.69
C LEU A 201 17.74 -19.10 -33.75
N GLY A 202 18.28 -19.54 -32.61
CA GLY A 202 19.13 -20.72 -32.53
C GLY A 202 18.40 -22.06 -32.78
N SER A 203 17.07 -22.06 -32.78
CA SER A 203 16.26 -23.24 -33.12
C SER A 203 16.21 -23.53 -34.64
N PHE A 204 16.49 -22.53 -35.47
CA PHE A 204 16.51 -22.65 -36.93
C PHE A 204 17.82 -23.29 -37.42
N ARG A 205 17.86 -23.69 -38.69
CA ARG A 205 19.05 -24.33 -39.29
C ARG A 205 20.14 -23.27 -39.55
N LEU A 206 20.94 -23.02 -38.52
CA LEU A 206 22.14 -22.17 -38.58
C LEU A 206 23.42 -23.01 -38.47
N PRO A 207 24.55 -22.57 -39.06
CA PRO A 207 25.84 -23.20 -38.81
C PRO A 207 26.17 -23.23 -37.32
N LEU A 208 26.85 -24.29 -36.85
CA LEU A 208 27.15 -24.49 -35.42
C LEU A 208 27.88 -23.29 -34.80
N LEU A 209 28.85 -22.72 -35.53
CA LEU A 209 29.61 -21.55 -35.10
C LEU A 209 28.72 -20.30 -34.95
N VAL A 210 27.85 -20.04 -35.93
CA VAL A 210 26.93 -18.89 -35.89
C VAL A 210 25.95 -19.03 -34.72
N ARG A 211 25.39 -20.23 -34.54
CA ARG A 211 24.48 -20.51 -33.41
C ARG A 211 25.20 -20.36 -32.06
N GLY A 212 26.41 -20.89 -31.94
CA GLY A 212 27.24 -20.76 -30.74
C GLY A 212 27.56 -19.30 -30.42
N LEU A 213 27.89 -18.50 -31.44
CA LEU A 213 28.14 -17.08 -31.30
C LEU A 213 26.91 -16.31 -30.82
N ILE A 214 25.72 -16.58 -31.39
CA ILE A 214 24.46 -15.95 -30.95
C ILE A 214 24.21 -16.22 -29.45
N TYR A 215 24.39 -17.47 -29.01
CA TYR A 215 24.18 -17.81 -27.60
C TYR A 215 25.23 -17.21 -26.68
N LEU A 216 26.50 -17.17 -27.10
CA LEU A 216 27.58 -16.57 -26.32
C LEU A 216 27.37 -15.06 -26.15
N VAL A 217 27.06 -14.35 -27.23
CA VAL A 217 26.80 -12.91 -27.21
C VAL A 217 25.55 -12.58 -26.39
N ALA A 218 24.49 -13.39 -26.51
CA ALA A 218 23.29 -13.24 -25.68
C ALA A 218 23.62 -13.45 -24.19
N LEU A 219 24.37 -14.50 -23.84
CA LEU A 219 24.76 -14.78 -22.46
C LEU A 219 25.62 -13.65 -21.87
N ALA A 220 26.57 -13.11 -22.64
CA ALA A 220 27.36 -11.95 -22.23
C ALA A 220 26.48 -10.72 -21.99
N GLY A 221 25.53 -10.45 -22.89
CA GLY A 221 24.55 -9.37 -22.72
C GLY A 221 23.66 -9.56 -21.49
N ILE A 222 23.20 -10.79 -21.21
CA ILE A 222 22.42 -11.12 -20.00
C ILE A 222 23.25 -10.95 -18.73
N ALA A 223 24.54 -11.30 -18.76
CA ALA A 223 25.42 -11.10 -17.61
C ALA A 223 25.63 -9.60 -17.31
N LEU A 224 25.79 -8.78 -18.37
CA LEU A 224 25.96 -7.33 -18.26
C LEU A 224 24.73 -6.61 -17.68
N THR A 225 23.51 -7.16 -17.84
CA THR A 225 22.31 -6.61 -17.21
C THR A 225 22.23 -6.92 -15.71
N THR A 226 23.18 -7.70 -15.18
CA THR A 226 23.26 -8.21 -13.79
C THR A 226 22.09 -9.10 -13.37
N ASN A 227 21.28 -9.60 -14.32
CA ASN A 227 20.16 -10.49 -14.04
C ASN A 227 20.60 -11.97 -13.96
N LYS A 228 21.06 -12.36 -12.76
CA LYS A 228 21.56 -13.72 -12.45
C LYS A 228 20.53 -14.80 -12.81
N SER A 229 19.26 -14.62 -12.46
CA SER A 229 18.20 -15.60 -12.71
C SER A 229 18.02 -15.89 -14.20
N SER A 230 18.03 -14.84 -15.04
CA SER A 230 17.90 -15.01 -16.50
C SER A 230 19.12 -15.70 -17.11
N ALA A 231 20.34 -15.41 -16.63
CA ALA A 231 21.56 -16.07 -17.11
C ALA A 231 21.53 -17.58 -16.79
N VAL A 232 21.24 -17.93 -15.55
CA VAL A 232 21.14 -19.33 -15.10
C VAL A 232 20.04 -20.06 -15.86
N ALA A 233 18.86 -19.44 -16.00
CA ALA A 233 17.75 -20.04 -16.71
C ALA A 233 18.07 -20.29 -18.20
N PHE A 234 18.76 -19.36 -18.85
CA PHE A 234 19.19 -19.50 -20.24
C PHE A 234 20.16 -20.66 -20.44
N VAL A 235 21.20 -20.77 -19.59
CA VAL A 235 22.17 -21.87 -19.67
C VAL A 235 21.50 -23.23 -19.41
N ILE A 236 20.66 -23.34 -18.39
CA ILE A 236 19.93 -24.57 -18.09
C ILE A 236 18.98 -24.92 -19.24
N ALA A 237 18.29 -23.95 -19.84
CA ALA A 237 17.45 -24.21 -20.99
C ALA A 237 18.25 -24.77 -22.18
N LEU A 238 19.43 -24.24 -22.48
CA LEU A 238 20.31 -24.77 -23.54
C LEU A 238 20.75 -26.22 -23.25
N LEU A 239 21.10 -26.52 -22.00
CA LEU A 239 21.46 -27.88 -21.56
C LEU A 239 20.28 -28.85 -21.72
N VAL A 240 19.09 -28.46 -21.26
CA VAL A 240 17.88 -29.27 -21.39
C VAL A 240 17.49 -29.47 -22.86
N MET A 241 17.67 -28.46 -23.71
CA MET A 241 17.43 -28.57 -25.15
C MET A 241 18.38 -29.55 -25.85
N SER A 242 19.58 -29.79 -25.31
CA SER A 242 20.51 -30.80 -25.85
C SER A 242 20.02 -32.24 -25.63
N VAL A 243 19.30 -32.48 -24.53
CA VAL A 243 18.73 -33.79 -24.16
C VAL A 243 17.24 -33.91 -24.46
N ALA A 244 16.61 -32.86 -25.00
CA ALA A 244 15.17 -32.80 -25.26
C ALA A 244 14.66 -33.86 -26.25
N ARG A 245 15.55 -34.57 -26.97
CA ARG A 245 15.16 -35.74 -27.80
C ARG A 245 14.88 -36.99 -26.95
N ASN A 246 15.48 -37.11 -25.78
CA ASN A 246 15.23 -38.22 -24.86
C ASN A 246 13.99 -37.91 -24.03
N ARG A 247 12.93 -38.70 -24.23
CA ARG A 247 11.63 -38.50 -23.60
C ARG A 247 11.69 -38.55 -22.07
N LEU A 248 12.45 -39.49 -21.51
CA LEU A 248 12.52 -39.66 -20.06
C LEU A 248 13.28 -38.51 -19.40
N LEU A 249 14.46 -38.18 -19.94
CA LEU A 249 15.28 -37.07 -19.41
C LEU A 249 14.54 -35.73 -19.50
N PHE A 250 13.82 -35.50 -20.60
CA PHE A 250 13.04 -34.28 -20.76
C PHE A 250 11.81 -34.24 -19.83
N LEU A 251 11.13 -35.36 -19.60
CA LEU A 251 10.04 -35.43 -18.61
C LEU A 251 10.55 -35.09 -17.21
N LEU A 252 11.69 -35.63 -16.80
CA LEU A 252 12.32 -35.30 -15.53
C LEU A 252 12.67 -33.80 -15.45
N ALA A 253 13.25 -33.23 -16.52
CA ALA A 253 13.54 -31.80 -16.58
C ALA A 253 12.27 -30.93 -16.50
N ALA A 254 11.17 -31.37 -17.12
CA ALA A 254 9.87 -30.69 -17.07
C ALA A 254 9.23 -30.77 -15.68
N LEU A 255 9.37 -31.91 -14.98
CA LEU A 255 8.92 -32.06 -13.59
C LEU A 255 9.74 -31.17 -12.66
N VAL A 256 11.07 -31.12 -12.81
CA VAL A 256 11.95 -30.27 -11.99
C VAL A 256 11.58 -28.79 -12.11
N VAL A 257 11.41 -28.26 -13.33
CA VAL A 257 11.09 -26.83 -13.52
C VAL A 257 9.72 -26.45 -12.92
N VAL A 258 8.74 -27.37 -12.93
CA VAL A 258 7.41 -27.11 -12.38
C VAL A 258 7.37 -27.30 -10.87
N LEU A 259 7.92 -28.41 -10.35
CA LEU A 259 7.93 -28.71 -8.92
C LEU A 259 8.86 -27.78 -8.13
N GLY A 260 9.95 -27.31 -8.72
CA GLY A 260 10.85 -26.36 -8.08
C GLY A 260 10.17 -25.01 -7.77
N ALA A 261 9.25 -24.56 -8.64
CA ALA A 261 8.49 -23.33 -8.41
C ALA A 261 7.55 -23.42 -7.18
N LEU A 262 7.12 -24.64 -6.83
CA LEU A 262 6.32 -24.94 -5.64
C LEU A 262 7.19 -25.19 -4.41
N ALA A 263 8.26 -25.97 -4.57
CA ALA A 263 9.14 -26.37 -3.46
C ALA A 263 9.84 -25.17 -2.82
N LEU A 264 10.22 -24.16 -3.60
CA LEU A 264 10.92 -22.97 -3.10
C LEU A 264 10.09 -22.16 -2.08
N PRO A 265 8.85 -21.72 -2.38
CA PRO A 265 7.98 -21.08 -1.38
C PRO A 265 7.68 -21.95 -0.16
N LEU A 266 7.46 -23.25 -0.35
CA LEU A 266 7.22 -24.18 0.76
C LEU A 266 8.46 -24.31 1.66
N TYR A 267 9.65 -24.32 1.09
CA TYR A 267 10.89 -24.29 1.84
C TYR A 267 11.04 -22.97 2.62
N GLY A 268 10.64 -21.83 2.07
CA GLY A 268 10.60 -20.56 2.82
C GLY A 268 9.68 -20.61 4.05
N LEU A 269 8.55 -21.31 3.96
CA LEU A 269 7.61 -21.47 5.08
C LEU A 269 8.09 -22.44 6.16
N PHE A 270 8.64 -23.58 5.76
CA PHE A 270 8.89 -24.72 6.67
C PHE A 270 10.38 -25.02 6.91
N GLY A 271 11.28 -24.39 6.15
CA GLY A 271 12.70 -24.75 6.09
C GLY A 271 13.56 -24.25 7.25
N GLY A 272 13.02 -23.41 8.14
CA GLY A 272 13.73 -22.92 9.32
C GLY A 272 14.99 -22.11 9.01
N ILE A 273 14.88 -21.11 8.12
CA ILE A 273 16.01 -20.26 7.71
C ILE A 273 16.24 -19.15 8.73
N GLU A 274 17.49 -18.95 9.14
CA GLU A 274 17.87 -17.95 10.13
C GLU A 274 17.61 -16.50 9.63
N PRO A 275 16.76 -15.70 10.30
CA PRO A 275 16.34 -14.38 9.82
C PRO A 275 17.48 -13.37 9.60
N TYR A 276 18.60 -13.48 10.34
CA TYR A 276 19.74 -12.54 10.21
C TYR A 276 20.49 -12.68 8.86
N LEU A 277 20.33 -13.81 8.17
CA LEU A 277 20.91 -14.00 6.84
C LEU A 277 20.19 -13.13 5.78
N ALA A 278 18.95 -12.69 6.05
CA ALA A 278 18.23 -11.74 5.21
C ALA A 278 18.64 -10.29 5.48
N SER A 279 18.99 -9.92 6.71
CA SER A 279 19.42 -8.56 7.08
C SER A 279 20.89 -8.24 6.74
N SER A 280 21.72 -9.26 6.53
CA SER A 280 23.12 -9.13 6.02
C SER A 280 23.22 -9.08 4.49
N SER A 281 22.10 -8.87 3.79
CA SER A 281 21.96 -9.05 2.33
C SER A 281 22.70 -8.03 1.44
N GLY A 282 23.33 -7.01 2.02
CA GLY A 282 24.17 -6.05 1.30
C GLY A 282 25.39 -6.68 0.62
N ASP A 283 25.99 -7.71 1.23
CA ASP A 283 27.31 -8.24 0.83
C ASP A 283 27.30 -9.67 0.22
N ASN A 284 26.13 -10.32 0.15
CA ASN A 284 26.04 -11.76 -0.21
C ASN A 284 25.48 -12.03 -1.62
N LEU A 285 26.11 -12.95 -2.36
CA LEU A 285 25.74 -13.31 -3.74
C LEU A 285 24.32 -13.90 -3.86
N ILE A 286 23.79 -14.47 -2.78
CA ILE A 286 22.49 -15.16 -2.66
C ILE A 286 21.47 -14.32 -1.85
N GLY A 287 21.83 -13.13 -1.37
CA GLY A 287 21.01 -12.34 -0.44
C GLY A 287 19.56 -12.10 -0.90
N SER A 288 19.35 -11.81 -2.18
CA SER A 288 17.99 -11.61 -2.74
C SER A 288 17.14 -12.89 -2.77
N MET A 289 17.75 -14.08 -2.81
CA MET A 289 17.01 -15.34 -2.66
C MET A 289 16.66 -15.61 -1.19
N VAL A 290 17.58 -15.32 -0.26
CA VAL A 290 17.33 -15.47 1.18
C VAL A 290 16.19 -14.55 1.62
N ASP A 291 16.19 -13.30 1.18
CA ASP A 291 15.11 -12.34 1.47
C ASP A 291 13.74 -12.84 0.98
N ARG A 292 13.67 -13.45 -0.22
CA ARG A 292 12.43 -14.05 -0.72
C ARG A 292 11.94 -15.20 0.16
N LEU A 293 12.87 -16.06 0.60
CA LEU A 293 12.57 -17.23 1.41
C LEU A 293 12.16 -16.88 2.84
N VAL A 294 12.69 -15.80 3.42
CA VAL A 294 12.44 -15.40 4.82
C VAL A 294 11.29 -14.41 4.91
N ASN A 295 11.27 -13.39 4.04
CA ASN A 295 10.36 -12.25 4.16
C ASN A 295 9.26 -12.32 3.09
N THR A 296 9.60 -12.30 1.80
CA THR A 296 8.62 -12.04 0.73
C THR A 296 7.56 -13.15 0.61
N TRP A 297 7.98 -14.39 0.37
CA TRP A 297 7.04 -15.48 0.11
C TRP A 297 6.25 -15.90 1.35
N PRO A 298 6.87 -16.07 2.55
CA PRO A 298 6.12 -16.38 3.75
C PRO A 298 5.08 -15.31 4.12
N SER A 299 5.43 -14.02 4.00
CA SER A 299 4.50 -12.94 4.33
C SER A 299 3.27 -12.94 3.41
N LEU A 300 3.48 -13.08 2.10
CA LEU A 300 2.39 -13.21 1.12
C LEU A 300 1.47 -14.39 1.44
N ILE A 301 2.05 -15.55 1.76
CA ILE A 301 1.28 -16.76 2.09
C ILE A 301 0.48 -16.56 3.40
N LYS A 302 1.07 -15.92 4.41
CA LYS A 302 0.37 -15.58 5.66
C LYS A 302 -0.81 -14.63 5.43
N VAL A 303 -0.67 -13.62 4.56
CA VAL A 303 -1.80 -12.73 4.22
C VAL A 303 -2.92 -13.51 3.52
N MET A 304 -2.58 -14.40 2.60
CA MET A 304 -3.55 -15.29 1.94
C MET A 304 -4.26 -16.23 2.92
N GLU A 305 -3.53 -16.78 3.90
CA GLU A 305 -4.08 -17.65 4.95
C GLU A 305 -4.99 -16.88 5.91
N TYR A 306 -4.51 -15.74 6.42
CA TYR A 306 -5.25 -14.91 7.34
C TYR A 306 -6.62 -14.49 6.79
N ASN A 307 -6.65 -14.12 5.50
CA ASN A 307 -7.89 -13.70 4.84
C ASN A 307 -8.76 -14.87 4.32
N GLY A 308 -8.33 -16.12 4.51
CA GLY A 308 -9.06 -17.30 4.04
C GLY A 308 -9.06 -17.47 2.51
N TRP A 309 -8.10 -16.87 1.81
CA TRP A 309 -8.03 -16.84 0.34
C TRP A 309 -7.19 -17.97 -0.26
N THR A 310 -6.60 -18.85 0.54
CA THR A 310 -5.72 -19.95 0.08
C THR A 310 -6.39 -20.89 -0.92
N VAL A 311 -7.71 -21.07 -0.83
CA VAL A 311 -8.47 -21.93 -1.75
C VAL A 311 -8.92 -21.17 -3.00
N THR A 312 -9.48 -19.96 -2.84
CA THR A 312 -10.13 -19.21 -3.91
C THR A 312 -9.21 -18.27 -4.69
N GLY A 313 -8.12 -17.83 -4.07
CA GLY A 313 -7.33 -16.69 -4.55
C GLY A 313 -7.85 -15.37 -3.97
N ALA A 314 -6.98 -14.37 -3.94
CA ALA A 314 -7.32 -12.97 -3.70
C ALA A 314 -8.07 -12.36 -4.90
N GLY A 315 -7.76 -12.79 -6.14
CA GLY A 315 -8.48 -12.37 -7.34
C GLY A 315 -7.73 -11.34 -8.21
N LEU A 316 -8.27 -11.06 -9.41
CA LEU A 316 -7.70 -10.09 -10.34
C LEU A 316 -7.74 -8.67 -9.75
N GLY A 317 -6.60 -7.97 -9.83
CA GLY A 317 -6.43 -6.63 -9.28
C GLY A 317 -5.81 -6.58 -7.88
N MET A 318 -5.66 -7.74 -7.21
CA MET A 318 -5.17 -7.82 -5.83
C MET A 318 -3.66 -8.04 -5.70
N THR A 319 -2.92 -8.14 -6.80
CA THR A 319 -1.47 -8.32 -6.79
C THR A 319 -0.81 -7.60 -7.96
N GLY A 320 0.51 -7.44 -7.90
CA GLY A 320 1.31 -7.02 -9.04
C GLY A 320 1.10 -5.55 -9.44
N SER A 321 1.33 -5.23 -10.72
CA SER A 321 1.18 -3.83 -11.21
C SER A 321 -0.26 -3.31 -11.09
N ALA A 322 -1.26 -4.20 -11.08
CA ALA A 322 -2.65 -3.81 -10.89
C ALA A 322 -2.91 -3.32 -9.46
N TYR A 323 -2.41 -4.04 -8.46
CA TYR A 323 -2.44 -3.59 -7.06
C TYR A 323 -1.60 -2.33 -6.87
N GLY A 324 -0.39 -2.28 -7.44
CA GLY A 324 0.49 -1.10 -7.30
C GLY A 324 -0.12 0.19 -7.83
N ALA A 325 -0.94 0.12 -8.88
CA ALA A 325 -1.69 1.27 -9.39
C ALA A 325 -2.96 1.58 -8.59
N TYR A 326 -3.58 0.57 -7.98
CA TYR A 326 -4.86 0.67 -7.26
C TYR A 326 -4.79 -0.12 -5.94
N PRO A 327 -4.03 0.36 -4.94
CA PRO A 327 -3.75 -0.42 -3.74
C PRO A 327 -4.99 -0.62 -2.88
N VAL A 328 -5.06 -1.79 -2.25
CA VAL A 328 -6.07 -2.17 -1.26
C VAL A 328 -5.40 -2.22 0.12
N PHE A 329 -5.96 -1.49 1.07
CA PHE A 329 -5.40 -1.32 2.41
C PHE A 329 -5.45 -2.62 3.23
N GLY A 330 -4.41 -2.89 4.03
CA GLY A 330 -4.32 -4.06 4.92
C GLY A 330 -3.84 -5.35 4.25
N VAL A 331 -3.47 -5.29 2.97
CA VAL A 331 -2.96 -6.43 2.17
C VAL A 331 -1.78 -6.02 1.28
N GLU A 332 -0.97 -5.07 1.75
CA GLU A 332 0.17 -4.47 1.03
C GLU A 332 1.21 -5.51 0.60
N GLN A 333 1.36 -6.58 1.37
CA GLN A 333 2.28 -7.68 1.08
C GLN A 333 1.90 -8.44 -0.19
N LEU A 334 0.66 -8.30 -0.69
CA LEU A 334 0.23 -8.89 -1.97
C LEU A 334 0.73 -8.11 -3.19
N ALA A 335 1.27 -6.90 -3.01
CA ALA A 335 1.80 -6.09 -4.10
C ALA A 335 2.94 -6.78 -4.87
N VAL A 336 3.75 -7.56 -4.15
CA VAL A 336 5.01 -8.13 -4.65
C VAL A 336 4.92 -9.65 -4.63
N ALA A 337 4.64 -10.24 -5.80
CA ALA A 337 4.56 -11.69 -5.99
C ALA A 337 5.63 -12.17 -6.99
N ASP A 338 6.90 -12.07 -6.57
CA ASP A 338 8.11 -12.42 -7.33
C ASP A 338 8.32 -13.93 -7.53
N ASN A 339 7.24 -14.67 -7.81
CA ASN A 339 7.24 -16.09 -8.16
C ASN A 339 5.95 -16.36 -8.93
N SER A 340 6.06 -16.89 -10.15
CA SER A 340 4.92 -17.03 -11.06
C SER A 340 3.87 -18.04 -10.60
N LEU A 341 4.25 -19.04 -9.80
CA LEU A 341 3.31 -19.98 -9.20
C LEU A 341 2.53 -19.31 -8.07
N LEU A 342 3.21 -18.59 -7.16
CA LEU A 342 2.54 -17.81 -6.11
C LEU A 342 1.63 -16.74 -6.71
N TYR A 343 2.07 -16.10 -7.79
CA TYR A 343 1.28 -15.12 -8.54
C TYR A 343 -0.01 -15.75 -9.08
N LEU A 344 0.05 -16.92 -9.73
CA LEU A 344 -1.16 -17.61 -10.18
C LEU A 344 -2.05 -18.09 -9.02
N TRP A 345 -1.44 -18.54 -7.92
CA TRP A 345 -2.17 -18.94 -6.71
C TRP A 345 -2.91 -17.75 -6.07
N LEU A 346 -2.30 -16.55 -6.07
CA LEU A 346 -2.97 -15.32 -5.66
C LEU A 346 -4.17 -14.98 -6.52
N LEU A 347 -4.07 -15.13 -7.84
CA LEU A 347 -5.17 -14.78 -8.73
C LEU A 347 -6.33 -15.77 -8.68
N PHE A 348 -6.03 -17.07 -8.62
CA PHE A 348 -7.00 -18.14 -8.91
C PHE A 348 -7.08 -19.21 -7.83
N GLY A 349 -6.38 -19.05 -6.70
CA GLY A 349 -6.30 -20.04 -5.65
C GLY A 349 -5.76 -21.38 -6.17
N VAL A 350 -6.30 -22.48 -5.67
CA VAL A 350 -5.84 -23.83 -6.07
C VAL A 350 -5.96 -24.09 -7.58
N ALA A 351 -6.89 -23.41 -8.27
CA ALA A 351 -6.99 -23.49 -9.72
C ALA A 351 -5.75 -22.88 -10.41
N GLY A 352 -5.13 -21.86 -9.82
CA GLY A 352 -3.86 -21.28 -10.29
C GLY A 352 -2.69 -22.24 -10.20
N VAL A 353 -2.59 -23.00 -9.11
CA VAL A 353 -1.59 -24.07 -8.95
C VAL A 353 -1.80 -25.17 -9.99
N ALA A 354 -3.05 -25.58 -10.21
CA ALA A 354 -3.40 -26.54 -11.25
C ALA A 354 -3.04 -26.02 -12.66
N LEU A 355 -3.30 -24.75 -12.96
CA LEU A 355 -2.90 -24.11 -14.22
C LEU A 355 -1.38 -24.14 -14.42
N TYR A 356 -0.60 -23.86 -13.38
CA TYR A 356 0.86 -23.94 -13.45
C TYR A 356 1.32 -25.39 -13.69
N ALA A 357 0.69 -26.38 -13.05
CA ALA A 357 1.00 -27.80 -13.24
C ALA A 357 0.75 -28.28 -14.69
N LEU A 358 -0.17 -27.65 -15.45
CA LEU A 358 -0.39 -27.93 -16.86
C LEU A 358 0.82 -27.58 -17.75
N ALA A 359 1.83 -26.89 -17.23
CA ALA A 359 3.08 -26.67 -17.94
C ALA A 359 3.80 -28.00 -18.29
N VAL A 360 3.71 -29.04 -17.46
CA VAL A 360 4.32 -30.35 -17.76
C VAL A 360 3.71 -30.99 -19.02
N PRO A 361 2.39 -31.23 -19.11
CA PRO A 361 1.80 -31.78 -20.33
C PRO A 361 1.97 -30.84 -21.53
N MET A 362 1.99 -29.51 -21.35
CA MET A 362 2.28 -28.55 -22.41
C MET A 362 3.69 -28.76 -23.00
N LEU A 363 4.73 -28.79 -22.16
CA LEU A 363 6.11 -29.02 -22.58
C LEU A 363 6.27 -30.39 -23.28
N MET A 364 5.65 -31.43 -22.72
CA MET A 364 5.67 -32.77 -23.29
C MET A 364 4.98 -32.86 -24.66
N ARG A 365 3.93 -32.07 -24.89
CA ARG A 365 3.28 -31.98 -26.22
C ARG A 365 4.14 -31.24 -27.21
N LEU A 366 4.71 -30.09 -26.83
CA LEU A 366 5.62 -29.30 -27.69
C LEU A 366 6.86 -30.11 -28.10
N GLN A 367 7.42 -30.91 -27.18
CA GLN A 367 8.55 -31.81 -27.47
C GLN A 367 8.27 -32.76 -28.64
N ARG A 368 7.03 -33.23 -28.80
CA ARG A 368 6.66 -34.19 -29.85
C ARG A 368 6.37 -33.53 -31.19
N GLN A 369 6.16 -32.21 -31.22
CA GLN A 369 5.77 -31.53 -32.43
C GLN A 369 6.96 -31.29 -33.35
N PRO A 370 6.80 -31.50 -34.67
CA PRO A 370 7.84 -31.20 -35.64
C PRO A 370 7.97 -29.68 -35.88
N GLY A 371 9.12 -29.27 -36.42
CA GLY A 371 9.41 -27.88 -36.80
C GLY A 371 10.51 -27.23 -35.96
N SER A 372 11.08 -26.15 -36.50
CA SER A 372 11.98 -25.28 -35.73
C SER A 372 11.18 -24.40 -34.77
N GLU A 373 9.97 -23.97 -35.16
CA GLU A 373 9.11 -23.12 -34.33
C GLU A 373 8.67 -23.83 -33.04
N ALA A 374 8.30 -25.10 -33.12
CA ALA A 374 7.97 -25.91 -31.95
C ALA A 374 9.15 -26.03 -30.97
N ARG A 375 10.37 -26.22 -31.50
CA ARG A 375 11.60 -26.29 -30.70
C ARG A 375 11.99 -24.95 -30.10
N ALA A 376 11.80 -23.85 -30.82
CA ALA A 376 11.96 -22.50 -30.27
C ALA A 376 11.03 -22.30 -29.07
N LEU A 377 9.73 -22.55 -29.26
CA LEU A 377 8.72 -22.35 -28.23
C LEU A 377 8.94 -23.27 -27.04
N LEU A 378 9.42 -24.50 -27.24
CA LEU A 378 9.80 -25.41 -26.16
C LEU A 378 10.92 -24.84 -25.29
N GLY A 379 12.01 -24.40 -25.92
CA GLY A 379 13.16 -23.83 -25.20
C GLY A 379 12.81 -22.52 -24.50
N ILE A 380 12.04 -21.66 -25.16
CA ILE A 380 11.56 -20.39 -24.61
C ILE A 380 10.63 -20.65 -23.43
N ALA A 381 9.63 -21.52 -23.56
CA ALA A 381 8.71 -21.85 -22.46
C ALA A 381 9.45 -22.42 -21.26
N TYR A 382 10.42 -23.32 -21.48
CA TYR A 382 11.26 -23.86 -20.41
C TYR A 382 12.07 -22.78 -19.70
N CYS A 383 12.74 -21.90 -20.46
CA CYS A 383 13.50 -20.78 -19.92
C CYS A 383 12.60 -19.82 -19.12
N THR A 384 11.43 -19.48 -19.66
CA THR A 384 10.46 -18.56 -19.03
C THR A 384 9.92 -19.14 -17.72
N LEU A 385 9.58 -20.43 -17.67
CA LEU A 385 9.13 -21.09 -16.43
C LEU A 385 10.22 -21.09 -15.35
N LEU A 386 11.48 -21.25 -15.75
CA LEU A 386 12.62 -21.25 -14.83
C LEU A 386 12.94 -19.85 -14.31
N VAL A 387 12.85 -18.81 -15.15
CA VAL A 387 12.87 -17.40 -14.67
C VAL A 387 11.71 -17.13 -13.72
N GLY A 388 10.56 -17.76 -13.95
CA GLY A 388 9.36 -17.69 -13.14
C GLY A 388 9.53 -18.13 -11.68
N TRP A 389 10.64 -18.78 -11.31
CA TRP A 389 10.93 -19.13 -9.92
C TRP A 389 11.22 -17.91 -9.03
N THR A 390 11.75 -16.83 -9.62
CA THR A 390 12.17 -15.62 -8.88
C THR A 390 11.60 -14.33 -9.48
N SER A 391 10.66 -14.44 -10.41
CA SER A 391 10.03 -13.31 -11.08
C SER A 391 8.62 -13.67 -11.55
N ASP A 392 7.79 -12.65 -11.73
CA ASP A 392 6.43 -12.70 -12.26
C ASP A 392 6.44 -12.56 -13.79
N VAL A 393 6.74 -13.65 -14.51
CA VAL A 393 6.88 -13.59 -15.98
C VAL A 393 5.56 -13.31 -16.71
N LEU A 394 4.42 -13.38 -16.02
CA LEU A 394 3.09 -13.13 -16.57
C LEU A 394 2.80 -11.64 -16.82
N GLU A 395 3.45 -10.74 -16.08
CA GLU A 395 3.33 -9.29 -16.30
C GLU A 395 4.26 -8.79 -17.41
N ALA A 396 5.38 -9.50 -17.61
CA ALA A 396 6.35 -9.17 -18.63
C ALA A 396 5.82 -9.54 -20.02
N GLN A 397 5.76 -8.55 -20.92
CA GLN A 397 5.00 -8.63 -22.16
C GLN A 397 5.53 -9.68 -23.15
N VAL A 398 6.86 -9.69 -23.36
CA VAL A 398 7.52 -10.63 -24.27
C VAL A 398 7.44 -12.07 -23.77
N PRO A 399 7.84 -12.42 -22.52
CA PRO A 399 7.69 -13.80 -22.03
C PRO A 399 6.23 -14.26 -22.02
N SER A 400 5.27 -13.41 -21.62
CA SER A 400 3.84 -13.72 -21.70
C SER A 400 3.37 -14.03 -23.12
N LEU A 401 3.75 -13.19 -24.09
CA LEU A 401 3.44 -13.42 -25.50
C LEU A 401 3.93 -14.81 -25.97
N PHE A 402 5.21 -15.13 -25.74
CA PHE A 402 5.79 -16.38 -26.20
C PHE A 402 5.29 -17.61 -25.42
N LEU A 403 4.96 -17.46 -24.13
CA LEU A 403 4.27 -18.49 -23.37
C LEU A 403 2.87 -18.75 -23.95
N GLY A 404 2.16 -17.70 -24.34
CA GLY A 404 0.88 -17.79 -25.06
C GLY A 404 1.02 -18.57 -26.37
N LEU A 405 2.02 -18.24 -27.19
CA LEU A 405 2.32 -18.96 -28.44
C LEU A 405 2.63 -20.44 -28.18
N ALA A 406 3.40 -20.73 -27.13
CA ALA A 406 3.73 -22.10 -26.73
C ALA A 406 2.48 -22.90 -26.32
N ILE A 407 1.62 -22.32 -25.47
CA ILE A 407 0.35 -22.95 -25.05
C ILE A 407 -0.55 -23.17 -26.27
N GLY A 408 -0.77 -22.14 -27.09
CA GLY A 408 -1.64 -22.20 -28.26
C GLY A 408 -1.17 -23.20 -29.31
N ARG A 409 0.14 -23.41 -29.43
CA ARG A 409 0.69 -24.47 -30.28
C ARG A 409 0.55 -25.85 -29.64
N ALA A 410 0.74 -25.99 -28.33
CA ALA A 410 0.60 -27.27 -27.62
C ALA A 410 -0.84 -27.82 -27.59
N LEU A 411 -1.83 -26.94 -27.68
CA LEU A 411 -3.24 -27.29 -27.64
C LEU A 411 -3.82 -27.76 -28.99
N ARG A 412 -3.16 -27.47 -30.13
CA ARG A 412 -3.64 -27.87 -31.45
C ARG A 412 -3.46 -29.37 -31.72
N LEU A 413 -4.46 -29.98 -32.34
CA LEU A 413 -4.40 -31.38 -32.78
C LEU A 413 -3.52 -31.53 -34.04
N PRO A 414 -2.96 -32.73 -34.31
CA PRO A 414 -2.15 -32.97 -35.51
C PRO A 414 -2.83 -32.57 -36.84
N ASP A 415 -4.14 -32.76 -36.96
CA ASP A 415 -4.90 -32.43 -38.17
C ASP A 415 -5.09 -30.91 -38.36
N GLU A 416 -5.21 -30.16 -37.25
CA GLU A 416 -5.28 -28.68 -37.24
C GLU A 416 -3.91 -28.02 -37.53
N LEU A 417 -2.81 -28.73 -37.30
CA LEU A 417 -1.46 -28.29 -37.67
C LEU A 417 -1.20 -28.46 -39.18
N ALA A 418 -1.98 -29.30 -39.87
CA ALA A 418 -1.84 -29.58 -41.30
C ALA A 418 -2.66 -28.62 -42.20
N THR A 419 -3.68 -27.94 -41.65
CA THR A 419 -4.56 -27.02 -42.41
C THR A 419 -4.42 -25.58 -41.91
N PRO A 420 -3.71 -24.69 -42.63
CA PRO A 420 -3.63 -23.28 -42.25
C PRO A 420 -5.02 -22.63 -42.36
N PRO A 421 -5.37 -21.69 -41.45
CA PRO A 421 -6.67 -21.01 -41.51
C PRO A 421 -6.79 -20.24 -42.83
N ALA A 422 -7.93 -20.40 -43.52
CA ALA A 422 -8.19 -19.68 -44.77
C ALA A 422 -8.16 -18.15 -44.54
N PRO A 423 -7.47 -17.37 -45.39
CA PRO A 423 -7.45 -15.91 -45.27
C PRO A 423 -8.85 -15.35 -45.53
N GLN A 424 -9.59 -15.07 -44.47
CA GLN A 424 -10.90 -14.44 -44.56
C GLN A 424 -10.75 -12.92 -44.63
N ALA A 425 -10.89 -12.38 -45.83
CA ALA A 425 -10.88 -10.94 -46.08
C ALA A 425 -12.23 -10.32 -45.68
N TRP A 426 -12.19 -9.22 -44.94
CA TRP A 426 -13.38 -8.43 -44.63
C TRP A 426 -14.01 -7.87 -45.91
N ARG A 427 -15.31 -8.13 -46.14
CA ARG A 427 -16.14 -7.30 -47.04
C ARG A 427 -17.09 -6.48 -46.18
N LEU A 428 -16.82 -5.18 -46.07
CA LEU A 428 -17.72 -4.21 -45.43
C LEU A 428 -18.98 -4.03 -46.29
N GLN A 429 -19.95 -4.93 -46.15
CA GLN A 429 -21.34 -4.66 -46.53
C GLN A 429 -22.15 -4.54 -45.23
N GLY A 430 -22.13 -3.36 -44.62
CA GLY A 430 -22.90 -3.09 -43.42
C GLY A 430 -22.83 -1.62 -43.04
N LYS A 431 -23.99 -0.95 -43.03
CA LYS A 431 -24.16 0.46 -42.67
C LYS A 431 -23.46 0.75 -41.33
N GLY A 432 -22.37 1.52 -41.37
CA GLY A 432 -21.63 2.31 -40.37
C GLY A 432 -21.97 2.31 -38.87
N ARG A 433 -22.58 1.27 -38.29
CA ARG A 433 -22.99 1.19 -36.87
C ARG A 433 -22.02 0.38 -36.00
N LEU A 434 -21.31 -0.60 -36.57
CA LEU A 434 -20.39 -1.45 -35.79
C LEU A 434 -19.04 -0.76 -35.53
N LEU A 435 -18.53 0.02 -36.50
CA LEU A 435 -17.28 0.78 -36.35
C LEU A 435 -17.44 1.94 -35.35
N SER A 436 -18.62 2.55 -35.30
CA SER A 436 -18.98 3.59 -34.32
C SER A 436 -19.22 3.02 -32.92
N LEU A 437 -19.58 1.74 -32.78
CA LEU A 437 -19.61 1.03 -31.48
C LEU A 437 -18.20 0.65 -30.99
N LEU A 438 -17.28 0.27 -31.88
CA LEU A 438 -15.89 -0.06 -31.53
C LEU A 438 -15.00 1.18 -31.29
N LEU A 439 -15.22 2.27 -32.04
CA LEU A 439 -14.61 3.59 -31.77
C LEU A 439 -15.30 4.31 -30.60
N GLY A 440 -16.60 4.11 -30.39
CA GLY A 440 -17.33 4.62 -29.23
C GLY A 440 -16.90 3.97 -27.91
N GLY A 441 -16.54 2.67 -27.94
CA GLY A 441 -16.01 1.96 -26.77
C GLY A 441 -14.59 2.39 -26.37
N THR A 442 -13.79 2.91 -27.31
CA THR A 442 -12.44 3.43 -27.03
C THR A 442 -12.47 4.88 -26.53
N LEU A 443 -13.50 5.67 -26.89
CA LEU A 443 -13.73 7.00 -26.33
C LEU A 443 -14.38 6.99 -24.93
N LEU A 444 -15.02 5.90 -24.52
CA LEU A 444 -15.51 5.71 -23.15
C LEU A 444 -14.39 5.47 -22.11
N PHE A 445 -13.17 5.14 -22.55
CA PHE A 445 -11.98 5.08 -21.67
C PHE A 445 -11.17 6.37 -21.64
N ALA A 446 -11.46 7.35 -22.51
CA ALA A 446 -10.86 8.68 -22.46
C ALA A 446 -11.68 9.68 -21.61
N GLY A 447 -12.92 9.32 -21.22
CA GLY A 447 -13.84 10.17 -20.47
C GLY A 447 -13.76 10.08 -18.94
N ALA A 448 -12.91 9.21 -18.37
CA ALA A 448 -12.74 9.10 -16.92
C ALA A 448 -11.68 10.05 -16.34
N GLY A 449 -11.30 11.07 -17.11
CA GLY A 449 -10.48 12.21 -16.66
C GLY A 449 -11.33 13.36 -16.13
N GLN A 450 -12.39 13.09 -15.35
CA GLN A 450 -12.80 14.11 -14.40
C GLN A 450 -11.79 14.09 -13.27
N ALA A 451 -10.83 15.00 -13.35
CA ALA A 451 -10.14 15.48 -12.16
C ALA A 451 -11.21 15.70 -11.08
N PRO A 452 -11.00 15.30 -9.81
CA PRO A 452 -11.85 15.81 -8.76
C PRO A 452 -11.80 17.33 -8.91
N GLN A 453 -12.94 17.95 -9.24
CA GLN A 453 -13.05 19.39 -9.15
C GLN A 453 -12.55 19.70 -7.75
N ALA A 454 -11.41 20.40 -7.70
CA ALA A 454 -10.93 20.99 -6.48
C ALA A 454 -12.14 21.70 -5.90
N LEU A 455 -12.65 21.20 -4.77
CA LEU A 455 -13.56 21.92 -3.93
C LEU A 455 -12.84 23.23 -3.64
N ALA A 456 -13.19 24.23 -4.43
CA ALA A 456 -12.69 25.57 -4.29
C ALA A 456 -13.01 25.98 -2.87
N SER A 457 -11.94 26.13 -2.08
CA SER A 457 -11.84 27.04 -0.95
C SER A 457 -13.18 27.34 -0.28
N GLN A 458 -13.70 26.39 0.49
CA GLN A 458 -14.41 26.82 1.69
C GLN A 458 -13.34 27.35 2.61
N THR A 459 -13.19 28.67 2.60
CA THR A 459 -12.58 29.44 3.67
C THR A 459 -13.11 28.84 4.98
N PRO A 460 -12.24 28.44 5.95
CA PRO A 460 -12.74 27.96 7.22
C PRO A 460 -13.70 29.01 7.75
N ALA A 461 -14.91 28.58 8.13
CA ALA A 461 -15.92 29.45 8.70
C ALA A 461 -15.25 30.26 9.83
N ALA A 462 -15.04 31.54 9.58
CA ALA A 462 -14.55 32.47 10.58
C ALA A 462 -15.57 32.48 11.71
N GLY A 463 -15.18 32.00 12.90
CA GLY A 463 -15.99 32.12 14.11
C GLY A 463 -16.06 30.92 15.06
N GLN A 464 -15.25 29.87 14.94
CA GLN A 464 -15.09 28.90 16.03
C GLN A 464 -13.80 29.18 16.79
N ASP A 465 -13.94 29.53 18.08
CA ASP A 465 -12.80 29.63 19.01
C ASP A 465 -11.96 28.35 18.94
N ALA A 466 -10.63 28.50 18.89
CA ALA A 466 -9.72 27.37 18.90
C ALA A 466 -10.00 26.47 20.12
N PRO A 467 -9.98 25.13 19.98
CA PRO A 467 -10.26 24.22 21.08
C PRO A 467 -9.27 24.44 22.23
N GLU A 468 -9.78 24.41 23.46
CA GLU A 468 -8.99 24.64 24.67
C GLU A 468 -8.06 23.46 25.00
N PHE A 469 -8.40 22.28 24.46
CA PHE A 469 -7.65 21.04 24.61
C PHE A 469 -7.49 20.35 23.26
N ILE A 470 -6.29 19.90 22.94
CA ILE A 470 -6.00 19.24 21.66
C ILE A 470 -6.39 17.76 21.75
N VAL A 471 -7.36 17.36 20.93
CA VAL A 471 -7.72 15.95 20.72
C VAL A 471 -7.02 15.45 19.47
N GLY A 472 -6.06 14.55 19.65
CA GLY A 472 -5.25 14.01 18.58
C GLY A 472 -5.23 12.49 18.54
N ALA A 473 -4.58 11.97 17.51
CA ALA A 473 -4.20 10.56 17.39
C ALA A 473 -2.79 10.45 16.84
N SER A 474 -2.04 9.45 17.32
CA SER A 474 -0.82 9.01 16.65
C SER A 474 -1.19 8.34 15.34
N THR A 475 -0.39 8.60 14.31
CA THR A 475 -0.61 8.10 12.97
C THR A 475 0.71 7.70 12.34
N HIS A 476 0.64 6.83 11.34
CA HIS A 476 1.76 6.51 10.46
C HIS A 476 1.43 6.88 9.00
N GLN A 477 0.53 7.86 8.80
CA GLN A 477 -0.09 8.15 7.49
C GLN A 477 0.86 8.85 6.51
N ASN A 478 1.91 9.48 7.03
CA ASN A 478 3.00 10.00 6.21
C ASN A 478 3.94 8.90 5.68
N LEU A 479 3.92 7.70 6.26
CA LEU A 479 4.73 6.56 5.86
C LEU A 479 3.91 5.44 5.18
N ARG A 480 2.63 5.32 5.51
CA ARG A 480 1.75 4.31 4.93
C ARG A 480 1.34 4.65 3.49
N PRO A 481 1.50 3.72 2.54
CA PRO A 481 0.80 3.79 1.26
C PRO A 481 -0.69 3.47 1.47
N GLY A 482 -1.57 3.99 0.60
CA GLY A 482 -3.01 3.64 0.63
C GLY A 482 -3.97 4.84 0.75
N ASN A 483 -5.17 4.60 1.29
CA ASN A 483 -6.30 5.53 1.32
C ASN A 483 -6.19 6.62 2.42
N ARG A 484 -5.09 7.37 2.40
CA ARG A 484 -4.81 8.48 3.33
C ARG A 484 -5.98 9.44 3.47
N ASP A 485 -6.53 9.94 2.35
CA ASP A 485 -7.57 10.96 2.38
C ASP A 485 -8.89 10.43 2.97
N GLY A 486 -9.21 9.14 2.77
CA GLY A 486 -10.36 8.51 3.40
C GLY A 486 -10.21 8.45 4.92
N ILE A 487 -9.04 8.01 5.40
CA ILE A 487 -8.73 7.90 6.83
C ILE A 487 -8.70 9.28 7.50
N ASN A 488 -8.07 10.27 6.86
CA ASN A 488 -8.02 11.63 7.40
C ASN A 488 -9.43 12.25 7.53
N ARG A 489 -10.35 11.96 6.59
CA ARG A 489 -11.76 12.37 6.70
C ARG A 489 -12.54 11.63 7.78
N LEU A 490 -12.17 10.39 8.10
CA LEU A 490 -12.76 9.67 9.23
C LEU A 490 -12.29 10.30 10.54
N ALA A 491 -10.98 10.56 10.68
CA ALA A 491 -10.44 11.24 11.85
C ALA A 491 -11.08 12.63 12.08
N GLN A 492 -11.20 13.45 11.03
CA GLN A 492 -11.86 14.75 11.11
C GLN A 492 -13.32 14.61 11.57
N ARG A 493 -14.07 13.62 11.06
CA ARG A 493 -15.44 13.34 11.48
C ARG A 493 -15.53 12.84 12.93
N ALA A 494 -14.50 12.17 13.43
CA ALA A 494 -14.40 11.77 14.83
C ALA A 494 -13.96 12.92 15.76
N GLY A 495 -13.76 14.14 15.25
CA GLY A 495 -13.31 15.28 16.03
C GLY A 495 -11.82 15.24 16.40
N ILE A 496 -11.03 14.40 15.71
CA ILE A 496 -9.58 14.33 15.85
C ILE A 496 -8.98 15.42 14.97
N LEU A 497 -8.46 16.47 15.59
CA LEU A 497 -7.97 17.69 14.90
C LEU A 497 -6.46 17.87 15.04
N SER A 498 -5.75 16.84 15.49
CA SER A 498 -4.29 16.82 15.50
C SER A 498 -3.76 15.42 15.22
N PHE A 499 -2.80 15.31 14.31
CA PHE A 499 -2.05 14.08 14.07
C PHE A 499 -0.64 14.20 14.59
N ARG A 500 -0.15 13.11 15.20
CA ARG A 500 1.24 12.93 15.58
C ARG A 500 1.85 11.91 14.63
N ASP A 501 2.76 12.35 13.76
CA ASP A 501 3.39 11.54 12.71
C ASP A 501 4.93 11.51 12.88
N ASP A 502 5.56 10.43 12.40
CA ASP A 502 7.01 10.21 12.49
C ASP A 502 7.79 11.00 11.43
N ALA A 503 8.79 11.79 11.83
CA ALA A 503 9.70 12.42 10.87
C ALA A 503 11.05 11.73 10.78
N PHE A 504 11.11 10.41 10.52
CA PHE A 504 12.36 9.64 10.55
C PHE A 504 13.58 10.28 9.83
N TRP A 505 14.67 10.50 10.57
CA TRP A 505 15.93 11.06 10.08
C TRP A 505 16.51 10.21 8.97
N SER A 506 16.53 8.88 9.15
CA SER A 506 16.90 7.90 8.13
C SER A 506 16.06 7.98 6.86
N SER A 507 14.80 8.40 6.95
CA SER A 507 13.93 8.57 5.77
C SER A 507 14.23 9.86 5.01
N VAL A 508 14.75 10.88 5.69
CA VAL A 508 15.13 12.17 5.10
C VAL A 508 16.54 12.12 4.51
N GLU A 509 17.48 11.48 5.20
CA GLU A 509 18.86 11.28 4.75
C GLU A 509 19.04 9.83 4.29
N ARG A 510 18.59 9.54 3.06
CA ARG A 510 18.69 8.20 2.44
C ARG A 510 20.07 7.91 1.87
N GLU A 511 20.81 8.97 1.59
CA GLU A 511 22.21 8.95 1.17
C GLU A 511 22.99 9.87 2.11
N ALA A 512 24.23 9.51 2.43
CA ALA A 512 25.05 10.25 3.40
C ALA A 512 25.16 11.74 3.00
N ASN A 513 24.74 12.63 3.92
CA ASN A 513 24.71 14.07 3.77
C ASN A 513 23.78 14.62 2.67
N VAL A 514 22.86 13.81 2.12
CA VAL A 514 21.85 14.25 1.15
C VAL A 514 20.47 14.19 1.79
N LEU A 515 19.89 15.37 2.06
CA LEU A 515 18.59 15.50 2.69
C LEU A 515 17.49 15.69 1.65
N SER A 516 16.43 14.90 1.74
CA SER A 516 15.26 14.95 0.86
C SER A 516 13.99 14.65 1.64
N ILE A 517 12.86 15.26 1.24
CA ILE A 517 11.56 14.99 1.86
C ILE A 517 10.76 14.10 0.92
N ASP A 518 10.24 12.98 1.41
CA ASP A 518 9.38 12.11 0.62
C ASP A 518 8.10 12.84 0.18
N ALA A 519 7.64 12.55 -1.04
CA ALA A 519 6.41 13.10 -1.57
C ALA A 519 5.18 12.74 -0.70
N SER A 520 5.21 11.60 0.00
CA SER A 520 4.16 11.15 0.91
C SER A 520 3.92 12.12 2.07
N TRP A 521 4.99 12.71 2.63
CA TRP A 521 4.89 13.67 3.74
C TRP A 521 4.21 14.96 3.29
N ARG A 522 4.61 15.48 2.11
CA ARG A 522 3.98 16.67 1.52
C ARG A 522 2.51 16.42 1.17
N ALA A 523 2.18 15.21 0.71
CA ALA A 523 0.80 14.82 0.46
C ALA A 523 -0.02 14.73 1.75
N GLN A 524 0.54 14.16 2.82
CA GLN A 524 -0.09 14.10 4.14
C GLN A 524 -0.37 15.50 4.71
N LEU A 525 0.63 16.38 4.76
CA LEU A 525 0.47 17.74 5.26
C LEU A 525 -0.54 18.56 4.43
N ARG A 526 -0.62 18.35 3.11
CA ARG A 526 -1.66 18.98 2.29
C ARG A 526 -3.06 18.47 2.66
N SER A 527 -3.21 17.16 2.86
CA SER A 527 -4.47 16.53 3.24
C SER A 527 -4.95 17.01 4.61
N THR A 528 -4.09 16.95 5.64
CA THR A 528 -4.42 17.39 7.01
C THR A 528 -4.83 18.86 7.04
N ARG A 529 -4.06 19.74 6.39
CA ARG A 529 -4.39 21.18 6.29
C ARG A 529 -5.73 21.44 5.61
N SER A 530 -6.05 20.69 4.54
CA SER A 530 -7.34 20.84 3.85
C SER A 530 -8.55 20.45 4.71
N LEU A 531 -8.32 19.63 5.74
CA LEU A 531 -9.33 19.16 6.68
C LEU A 531 -9.32 19.93 8.01
N GLY A 532 -8.43 20.93 8.17
CA GLY A 532 -8.25 21.66 9.43
C GLY A 532 -7.59 20.82 10.53
N ILE A 533 -6.92 19.72 10.19
CA ILE A 533 -6.16 18.89 11.11
C ILE A 533 -4.75 19.46 11.24
N SER A 534 -4.32 19.74 12.47
CA SER A 534 -2.95 20.18 12.78
C SER A 534 -1.98 18.99 12.82
N THR A 535 -0.68 19.25 12.67
CA THR A 535 0.34 18.20 12.72
C THR A 535 1.37 18.49 13.81
N LEU A 536 1.65 17.45 14.60
CA LEU A 536 2.79 17.29 15.48
C LEU A 536 3.78 16.34 14.78
N LEU A 537 5.04 16.76 14.58
CA LEU A 537 6.07 15.91 13.97
C LEU A 537 7.14 15.51 14.97
N ILE A 538 7.44 14.21 15.02
CA ILE A 538 8.49 13.64 15.86
C ILE A 538 9.83 13.73 15.12
N LEU A 539 10.75 14.56 15.62
CA LEU A 539 12.09 14.71 15.05
C LEU A 539 13.04 13.66 15.64
N GLY A 540 13.40 12.67 14.84
CA GLY A 540 14.13 11.45 15.24
C GLY A 540 13.98 10.43 14.10
N LEU A 541 14.21 9.14 14.25
CA LEU A 541 15.07 8.48 15.23
C LEU A 541 16.46 8.30 14.62
N GLU A 542 17.16 7.21 14.91
CA GLU A 542 18.54 7.00 14.51
C GLU A 542 18.74 6.97 12.99
N ASN A 543 19.99 7.17 12.58
CA ASN A 543 20.39 7.15 11.18
C ASN A 543 21.65 6.31 10.98
N GLN A 544 21.60 5.42 9.98
CA GLN A 544 22.68 4.50 9.61
C GLN A 544 23.99 5.19 9.25
N PHE A 545 23.96 6.43 8.73
CA PHE A 545 25.16 7.18 8.38
C PHE A 545 25.86 7.82 9.58
N HIS A 546 25.19 7.84 10.74
CA HIS A 546 25.66 8.45 11.98
C HIS A 546 25.72 7.43 13.12
N GLY A 547 26.02 6.17 12.78
CA GLY A 547 26.30 5.10 13.74
C GLY A 547 25.07 4.41 14.34
N ASN A 548 23.86 4.67 13.83
CA ASN A 548 22.60 4.15 14.39
C ASN A 548 22.48 4.41 15.91
N ALA A 549 22.93 5.59 16.35
CA ALA A 549 22.98 5.94 17.75
C ALA A 549 22.27 7.27 18.02
N LYS A 550 21.89 7.46 19.28
CA LYS A 550 21.40 8.73 19.80
C LYS A 550 22.49 9.82 19.69
N PRO A 551 22.15 11.05 19.25
CA PRO A 551 23.12 12.12 19.03
C PRO A 551 23.61 12.75 20.35
N ARG A 552 24.53 12.05 21.03
CA ARG A 552 25.05 12.42 22.37
C ARG A 552 26.33 13.25 22.30
N ASP A 553 27.19 12.98 21.33
CA ASP A 553 28.41 13.76 21.09
C ASP A 553 28.17 14.95 20.16
N GLU A 554 29.17 15.83 20.04
CA GLU A 554 29.05 17.05 19.24
C GLU A 554 28.88 16.79 17.74
N THR A 555 29.52 15.76 17.19
CA THR A 555 29.50 15.46 15.76
C THR A 555 28.14 14.92 15.34
N SER A 556 27.63 13.93 16.07
CA SER A 556 26.31 13.35 15.82
C SER A 556 25.19 14.37 16.06
N ARG A 557 25.29 15.20 17.10
CA ARG A 557 24.36 16.31 17.35
C ARG A 557 24.39 17.34 16.23
N ALA A 558 25.55 17.73 15.73
CA ALA A 558 25.64 18.66 14.60
C ALA A 558 24.99 18.09 13.33
N ALA A 559 25.14 16.79 13.07
CA ALA A 559 24.47 16.12 11.96
C ALA A 559 22.95 16.10 12.11
N PHE A 560 22.45 15.71 13.29
CA PHE A 560 21.04 15.75 13.61
C PHE A 560 20.45 17.16 13.42
N LEU A 561 21.15 18.21 13.86
CA LEU A 561 20.68 19.59 13.69
C LEU A 561 20.62 20.04 12.22
N ARG A 562 21.45 19.50 11.32
CA ARG A 562 21.29 19.76 9.87
C ARG A 562 19.97 19.19 9.35
N TYR A 563 19.65 17.97 9.76
CA TYR A 563 18.37 17.33 9.46
C TYR A 563 17.20 18.13 10.03
N VAL A 564 17.24 18.54 11.30
CA VAL A 564 16.20 19.35 11.95
C VAL A 564 15.94 20.64 11.17
N ARG A 565 16.99 21.42 10.87
CA ARG A 565 16.86 22.68 10.13
C ARG A 565 16.24 22.45 8.76
N TYR A 566 16.64 21.39 8.07
CA TYR A 566 16.10 21.06 6.76
C TYR A 566 14.60 20.73 6.82
N VAL A 567 14.17 19.91 7.78
CA VAL A 567 12.76 19.54 7.97
C VAL A 567 11.92 20.76 8.35
N VAL A 568 12.36 21.54 9.34
CA VAL A 568 11.63 22.72 9.82
C VAL A 568 11.50 23.76 8.71
N ARG A 569 12.59 24.06 8.00
CA ARG A 569 12.56 24.97 6.85
C ARG A 569 11.62 24.49 5.75
N SER A 570 11.61 23.19 5.47
CA SER A 570 10.77 22.59 4.42
C SER A 570 9.28 22.69 4.72
N PHE A 571 8.91 22.77 6.01
CA PHE A 571 7.52 22.76 6.47
C PHE A 571 7.13 23.99 7.30
N LYS A 572 7.90 25.06 7.24
CA LYS A 572 7.65 26.31 7.95
C LYS A 572 6.19 26.77 7.80
N GLY A 573 5.54 27.03 8.93
CA GLY A 573 4.12 27.43 9.00
C GLY A 573 3.10 26.34 8.64
N GLN A 574 3.52 25.08 8.48
CA GLN A 574 2.63 23.95 8.16
C GLN A 574 2.55 22.92 9.29
N VAL A 575 3.53 22.89 10.19
CA VAL A 575 3.59 22.00 11.36
C VAL A 575 3.34 22.85 12.60
N ALA A 576 2.42 22.40 13.45
CA ALA A 576 2.02 23.16 14.63
C ALA A 576 2.96 22.92 15.82
N ILE A 577 3.44 21.68 15.95
CA ILE A 577 4.27 21.24 17.07
C ILE A 577 5.41 20.36 16.54
N TYR A 578 6.63 20.61 16.99
CA TYR A 578 7.75 19.68 16.83
C TYR A 578 8.04 19.03 18.17
N GLU A 579 8.13 17.70 18.17
CA GLU A 579 8.55 16.91 19.31
C GLU A 579 9.99 16.43 19.12
N VAL A 580 10.85 16.70 20.11
CA VAL A 580 12.26 16.33 20.02
C VAL A 580 12.46 14.89 20.49
N TRP A 581 12.72 13.97 19.55
CA TRP A 581 12.96 12.54 19.78
C TRP A 581 11.75 11.76 20.33
N ASN A 582 11.76 10.43 20.17
CA ASN A 582 10.77 9.51 20.76
C ASN A 582 11.43 8.62 21.83
N GLU A 583 10.86 8.58 23.03
CA GLU A 583 11.20 7.62 24.09
C GLU A 583 12.72 7.47 24.35
N TRP A 584 13.41 8.60 24.51
CA TRP A 584 14.86 8.62 24.74
C TRP A 584 15.25 7.71 25.92
N ASP A 585 14.41 7.66 26.96
CA ASP A 585 14.59 6.95 28.22
C ASP A 585 14.54 5.41 28.12
N VAL A 586 14.15 4.82 26.99
CA VAL A 586 14.09 3.35 26.79
C VAL A 586 15.45 2.66 26.96
N GLU A 587 16.55 3.38 26.77
CA GLU A 587 17.89 2.81 26.95
C GLU A 587 18.35 2.90 28.41
N ASN A 588 18.33 4.09 29.01
CA ASN A 588 18.81 4.29 30.38
C ASN A 588 18.00 5.35 31.16
N PRO A 589 16.87 4.96 31.75
CA PRO A 589 15.93 5.85 32.41
C PRO A 589 16.36 6.30 33.82
N THR A 590 17.43 5.74 34.40
CA THR A 590 17.90 6.06 35.77
C THR A 590 19.16 6.90 35.78
N ASP A 591 19.98 6.82 34.73
CA ASP A 591 21.22 7.58 34.63
C ASP A 591 20.96 9.09 34.44
N LYS A 592 21.59 9.89 35.29
CA LYS A 592 21.52 11.35 35.21
C LYS A 592 22.24 11.89 33.97
N ALA A 593 23.42 11.37 33.65
CA ALA A 593 24.19 11.84 32.50
C ALA A 593 23.40 11.62 31.20
N PHE A 594 22.66 10.51 31.13
CA PHE A 594 21.80 10.20 30.00
C PHE A 594 20.61 11.17 29.84
N SER A 595 19.98 11.60 30.93
CA SER A 595 18.98 12.68 30.90
C SER A 595 19.59 14.05 30.57
N ASP A 596 20.82 14.32 31.03
CA ASP A 596 21.52 15.57 30.73
C ASP A 596 21.91 15.66 29.24
N ASP A 597 22.32 14.55 28.63
CA ASP A 597 22.60 14.46 27.19
C ASP A 597 21.35 14.76 26.36
N TYR A 598 20.19 14.21 26.75
CA TYR A 598 18.92 14.52 26.11
C TYR A 598 18.55 15.99 26.24
N LEU A 599 18.66 16.58 27.45
CA LEU A 599 18.42 18.02 27.63
C LEU A 599 19.35 18.88 26.77
N THR A 600 20.61 18.46 26.60
CA THR A 600 21.57 19.16 25.74
C THR A 600 21.11 19.13 24.28
N LEU A 601 20.61 17.98 23.80
CA LEU A 601 20.00 17.86 22.47
C LEU A 601 18.75 18.73 22.34
N VAL A 602 17.86 18.71 23.32
CA VAL A 602 16.61 19.50 23.34
C VAL A 602 16.91 20.99 23.26
N ARG A 603 17.86 21.51 24.05
CA ARG A 603 18.27 22.92 24.01
C ARG A 603 18.73 23.33 22.60
N ALA A 604 19.61 22.53 22.00
CA ALA A 604 20.14 22.82 20.66
C ALA A 604 19.07 22.71 19.57
N THR A 605 18.18 21.72 19.67
CA THR A 605 17.10 21.47 18.72
C THR A 605 16.03 22.55 18.80
N ALA A 606 15.62 22.95 20.01
CA ALA A 606 14.65 24.02 20.23
C ALA A 606 15.16 25.36 19.66
N GLN A 607 16.45 25.67 19.86
CA GLN A 607 17.07 26.84 19.25
C GLN A 607 17.01 26.77 17.71
N ALA A 608 17.43 25.65 17.11
CA ALA A 608 17.43 25.48 15.65
C ALA A 608 16.01 25.58 15.05
N ILE A 609 15.00 25.02 15.72
CA ILE A 609 13.60 25.13 15.30
C ILE A 609 13.17 26.60 15.31
N ARG A 610 13.39 27.32 16.42
CA ARG A 610 12.95 28.72 16.57
C ARG A 610 13.65 29.67 15.59
N GLU A 611 14.89 29.37 15.19
CA GLU A 611 15.60 30.12 14.15
C GLU A 611 14.96 29.96 12.76
N GLU A 612 14.49 28.77 12.42
CA GLU A 612 13.86 28.49 11.12
C GLU A 612 12.36 28.86 11.11
N ASP A 613 11.63 28.56 12.19
CA ASP A 613 10.22 28.85 12.40
C ASP A 613 9.93 29.38 13.83
N PRO A 614 9.93 30.71 14.03
CA PRO A 614 9.69 31.32 15.33
C PRO A 614 8.30 31.06 15.93
N GLN A 615 7.33 30.64 15.12
CA GLN A 615 5.95 30.40 15.57
C GLN A 615 5.69 28.94 15.95
N ALA A 616 6.58 28.02 15.59
CA ALA A 616 6.43 26.61 15.89
C ALA A 616 6.57 26.35 17.40
N LYS A 617 5.68 25.50 17.94
CA LYS A 617 5.83 25.00 19.30
C LYS A 617 6.84 23.87 19.34
N VAL A 618 7.64 23.83 20.40
CA VAL A 618 8.60 22.76 20.66
C VAL A 618 8.20 22.07 21.95
N ILE A 619 7.93 20.77 21.89
CA ILE A 619 7.78 19.93 23.07
C ILE A 619 8.89 18.88 23.10
N ALA A 620 9.18 18.35 24.28
CA ALA A 620 10.16 17.27 24.41
C ALA A 620 9.82 16.39 25.62
N GLY A 621 10.33 15.18 25.59
CA GLY A 621 10.09 14.17 26.60
C GLY A 621 9.83 12.83 25.92
N ALA A 622 8.63 12.69 25.35
CA ALA A 622 8.04 11.41 24.93
C ALA A 622 8.34 10.31 25.97
N VAL A 623 8.25 10.66 27.25
CA VAL A 623 8.85 9.83 28.31
C VAL A 623 7.95 8.63 28.57
N THR A 624 8.52 7.42 28.52
CA THR A 624 7.77 6.19 28.76
C THR A 624 7.26 6.09 30.20
N LEU A 625 6.32 5.17 30.45
CA LEU A 625 5.89 4.82 31.81
C LEU A 625 7.09 4.49 32.72
N ARG A 626 8.09 3.78 32.18
CA ARG A 626 9.29 3.41 32.94
C ARG A 626 10.12 4.64 33.31
N GLY A 627 10.35 5.54 32.36
CA GLY A 627 11.04 6.81 32.61
C GLY A 627 10.31 7.71 33.60
N ILE A 628 8.97 7.75 33.56
CA ILE A 628 8.16 8.48 34.54
C ILE A 628 8.40 7.94 35.95
N ARG A 629 8.32 6.63 36.15
CA ARG A 629 8.49 5.98 37.46
C ARG A 629 9.91 6.10 38.01
N GLN A 630 10.91 6.15 37.13
CA GLN A 630 12.33 6.17 37.50
C GLN A 630 12.91 7.60 37.53
N GLY A 631 12.03 8.61 37.50
CA GLY A 631 12.40 10.01 37.70
C GLY A 631 13.06 10.67 36.49
N PHE A 632 13.03 10.06 35.29
CA PHE A 632 13.58 10.67 34.08
C PHE A 632 12.86 11.99 33.77
N ALA A 633 11.52 11.97 33.75
CA ALA A 633 10.70 13.17 33.54
C ALA A 633 10.95 14.27 34.58
N GLU A 634 11.12 13.88 35.85
CA GLU A 634 11.46 14.80 36.94
C GLU A 634 12.81 15.49 36.70
N ARG A 635 13.84 14.72 36.30
CA ARG A 635 15.16 15.26 35.97
C ARG A 635 15.14 16.21 34.78
N LEU A 636 14.33 15.94 33.76
CA LEU A 636 14.19 16.87 32.63
C LEU A 636 13.64 18.22 33.08
N VAL A 637 12.56 18.20 33.86
CA VAL A 637 11.90 19.41 34.35
C VAL A 637 12.81 20.17 35.31
N ALA A 638 13.44 19.49 36.28
CA ALA A 638 14.39 20.08 37.21
C ALA A 638 15.66 20.63 36.50
N GLY A 639 16.04 20.03 35.37
CA GLY A 639 17.15 20.47 34.52
C GLY A 639 16.83 21.64 33.59
N GLY A 640 15.67 22.29 33.75
CA GLY A 640 15.30 23.49 33.01
C GLY A 640 14.72 23.22 31.62
N LEU A 641 14.06 22.07 31.40
CA LEU A 641 13.35 21.78 30.14
C LEU A 641 12.41 22.93 29.72
N LEU A 642 11.68 23.47 30.69
CA LEU A 642 10.69 24.54 30.47
C LEU A 642 11.29 25.91 30.15
N ASP A 643 12.63 26.04 30.14
CA ASP A 643 13.31 27.26 29.72
C ASP A 643 13.53 27.29 28.19
N VAL A 644 13.42 26.13 27.52
CA VAL A 644 13.69 25.99 26.08
C VAL A 644 12.55 25.37 25.29
N ALA A 645 11.73 24.53 25.93
CA ALA A 645 10.56 23.89 25.33
C ALA A 645 9.25 24.45 25.93
N ASP A 646 8.18 24.40 25.13
CA ASP A 646 6.84 24.88 25.48
C ASP A 646 6.05 23.87 26.33
N GLY A 647 6.58 22.65 26.53
CA GLY A 647 6.02 21.67 27.46
C GLY A 647 6.74 20.32 27.45
N LEU A 648 6.32 19.48 28.40
CA LEU A 648 6.80 18.12 28.58
C LEU A 648 5.81 17.13 27.93
N SER A 649 6.30 16.28 27.05
CA SER A 649 5.51 15.17 26.49
C SER A 649 5.76 13.85 27.22
N LEU A 650 4.70 13.07 27.40
CA LEU A 650 4.68 11.84 28.21
C LEU A 650 3.87 10.75 27.53
N HIS A 651 4.28 9.49 27.72
CA HIS A 651 3.54 8.29 27.31
C HIS A 651 3.06 7.49 28.55
N PRO A 652 1.99 7.95 29.24
CA PRO A 652 1.53 7.33 30.49
C PRO A 652 0.69 6.06 30.25
N SER A 653 1.19 5.15 29.40
CA SER A 653 0.51 3.92 28.99
C SER A 653 0.59 2.85 30.08
N VAL A 654 -0.56 2.44 30.63
CA VAL A 654 -0.66 1.52 31.79
C VAL A 654 -1.40 0.22 31.48
N TYR A 655 -1.62 -0.10 30.20
CA TYR A 655 -2.51 -1.19 29.77
C TYR A 655 -2.07 -2.59 30.25
N CYS A 656 -0.80 -2.80 30.61
CA CYS A 656 -0.30 -4.05 31.20
C CYS A 656 -0.04 -3.98 32.72
N GLU A 657 -0.48 -2.93 33.41
CA GLU A 657 -0.14 -2.65 34.82
C GLU A 657 -1.21 -3.15 35.83
N GLY A 658 -1.83 -4.31 35.57
CA GLY A 658 -2.79 -4.92 36.49
C GLY A 658 -3.93 -3.98 36.90
N GLU A 659 -4.12 -3.74 38.20
CA GLU A 659 -5.17 -2.84 38.71
C GLU A 659 -5.00 -1.39 38.23
N LEU A 660 -3.77 -0.94 37.95
CA LEU A 660 -3.50 0.41 37.43
C LEU A 660 -4.05 0.58 36.00
N ALA A 661 -4.30 -0.51 35.27
CA ALA A 661 -4.77 -0.47 33.89
C ALA A 661 -6.20 0.06 33.73
N THR A 662 -6.91 0.44 34.80
CA THR A 662 -8.21 1.11 34.69
C THR A 662 -8.04 2.64 34.59
N PRO A 663 -8.89 3.34 33.81
CA PRO A 663 -8.78 4.80 33.65
C PRO A 663 -8.77 5.62 34.96
N GLU A 664 -9.49 5.18 35.98
CA GLU A 664 -9.64 5.86 37.27
C GLU A 664 -8.37 5.70 38.11
N ASN A 665 -7.84 4.47 38.19
CA ASN A 665 -6.59 4.21 38.90
C ASN A 665 -5.41 4.87 38.19
N TRP A 666 -5.41 4.87 36.85
CA TRP A 666 -4.48 5.64 36.04
C TRP A 666 -4.49 7.13 36.39
N LEU A 667 -5.67 7.77 36.42
CA LEU A 667 -5.78 9.18 36.79
C LEU A 667 -5.28 9.43 38.22
N ALA A 668 -5.67 8.57 39.18
CA ALA A 668 -5.28 8.70 40.58
C ALA A 668 -3.76 8.65 40.75
N TRP A 669 -3.10 7.69 40.09
CA TRP A 669 -1.65 7.61 40.04
C TRP A 669 -1.03 8.85 39.38
N PHE A 670 -1.56 9.25 38.22
CA PHE A 670 -0.99 10.37 37.47
C PHE A 670 -1.09 11.70 38.23
N LYS A 671 -2.12 11.91 39.06
CA LYS A 671 -2.16 13.09 39.95
C LYS A 671 -0.94 13.20 40.86
N GLY A 672 -0.43 12.08 41.38
CA GLY A 672 0.80 12.05 42.17
C GLY A 672 2.05 12.33 41.33
N VAL A 673 2.10 11.82 40.10
CA VAL A 673 3.16 12.16 39.13
C VAL A 673 3.15 13.65 38.83
N ASN A 674 1.98 14.22 38.52
CA ASN A 674 1.83 15.63 38.21
C ASN A 674 2.31 16.53 39.36
N GLN A 675 1.91 16.24 40.60
CA GLN A 675 2.39 16.97 41.78
C GLN A 675 3.92 16.88 41.95
N THR A 676 4.52 15.76 41.56
CA THR A 676 5.98 15.60 41.61
C THR A 676 6.67 16.46 40.56
N LEU A 677 6.15 16.48 39.33
CA LEU A 677 6.66 17.32 38.25
C LEU A 677 6.50 18.83 38.58
N GLU A 678 5.36 19.24 39.12
CA GLU A 678 5.12 20.64 39.51
C GLU A 678 6.03 21.09 40.65
N ARG A 679 6.28 20.21 41.63
CA ARG A 679 7.25 20.48 42.71
C ARG A 679 8.67 20.62 42.17
N ALA A 680 9.07 19.74 41.25
CA ALA A 680 10.39 19.80 40.62
C ALA A 680 10.56 21.06 39.76
N ALA A 681 9.50 21.53 39.10
CA ALA A 681 9.51 22.76 38.32
C ALA A 681 9.39 24.05 39.15
N GLY A 682 8.82 23.95 40.36
CA GLY A 682 8.35 25.10 41.12
C GLY A 682 7.15 25.85 40.51
N LYS A 683 6.51 25.28 39.47
CA LYS A 683 5.37 25.86 38.72
C LYS A 683 4.55 24.79 38.01
N PRO A 684 3.30 25.06 37.60
CA PRO A 684 2.54 24.15 36.74
C PRO A 684 3.30 23.80 35.45
N VAL A 685 3.42 22.51 35.15
CA VAL A 685 4.12 22.02 33.95
C VAL A 685 3.10 21.84 32.82
N PRO A 686 3.25 22.47 31.65
CA PRO A 686 2.41 22.15 30.49
C PRO A 686 2.70 20.73 30.01
N LEU A 687 1.69 19.85 30.08
CA LEU A 687 1.81 18.44 29.74
C LEU A 687 1.11 18.12 28.41
N TYR A 688 1.74 17.26 27.62
CA TYR A 688 1.20 16.72 26.36
C TYR A 688 1.28 15.20 26.41
N PHE A 689 0.14 14.51 26.31
CA PHE A 689 0.13 13.04 26.29
C PHE A 689 0.21 12.58 24.85
N THR A 690 1.43 12.44 24.34
CA THR A 690 1.70 12.19 22.93
C THR A 690 1.45 10.74 22.51
N GLU A 691 1.37 9.82 23.47
CA GLU A 691 0.80 8.48 23.28
C GLU A 691 0.14 8.01 24.57
N PHE A 692 -1.08 7.48 24.46
CA PHE A 692 -1.69 6.66 25.50
C PHE A 692 -2.88 5.89 24.90
N SER A 693 -3.10 4.65 25.32
CA SER A 693 -4.24 3.84 24.86
C SER A 693 -4.31 2.48 25.57
N TRP A 694 -5.25 1.65 25.13
CA TRP A 694 -5.35 0.24 25.48
C TRP A 694 -5.52 -0.61 24.21
N PRO A 695 -4.76 -1.70 24.05
CA PRO A 695 -4.81 -2.54 22.86
C PRO A 695 -5.96 -3.54 22.93
N ALA A 696 -6.78 -3.58 21.89
CA ALA A 696 -7.94 -4.47 21.81
C ALA A 696 -7.59 -5.85 21.22
N HIS A 697 -6.60 -6.56 21.78
CA HIS A 697 -6.03 -7.80 21.22
C HIS A 697 -6.34 -9.05 22.07
N ASP A 698 -6.09 -10.24 21.52
CA ASP A 698 -6.41 -11.56 22.11
C ASP A 698 -5.20 -12.19 22.83
N GLY A 699 -4.31 -11.35 23.36
CA GLY A 699 -3.08 -11.73 24.06
C GLY A 699 -3.05 -11.28 25.53
N ALA A 700 -1.88 -11.37 26.15
CA ALA A 700 -1.68 -10.89 27.52
C ALA A 700 -1.95 -9.38 27.60
N CYS A 701 -2.60 -8.92 28.68
CA CYS A 701 -3.05 -7.53 28.85
C CYS A 701 -3.96 -6.95 27.73
N GLY A 702 -4.45 -7.78 26.81
CA GLY A 702 -5.45 -7.39 25.83
C GLY A 702 -6.84 -7.22 26.44
N ILE A 703 -7.61 -6.28 25.87
CA ILE A 703 -9.00 -6.05 26.26
C ILE A 703 -9.94 -6.23 25.05
N SER A 704 -11.25 -6.37 25.31
CA SER A 704 -12.22 -6.40 24.22
C SER A 704 -12.35 -5.02 23.55
N ARG A 705 -12.84 -4.99 22.31
CA ARG A 705 -13.08 -3.74 21.55
C ARG A 705 -14.08 -2.82 22.25
N GLU A 706 -15.07 -3.40 22.91
CA GLU A 706 -16.08 -2.69 23.70
C GLU A 706 -15.46 -2.07 24.96
N ARG A 707 -14.56 -2.80 25.63
CA ARG A 707 -13.82 -2.28 26.78
C ARG A 707 -12.86 -1.18 26.37
N GLN A 708 -12.21 -1.29 25.20
CA GLN A 708 -11.37 -0.23 24.64
C GLN A 708 -12.18 1.06 24.44
N ALA A 709 -13.39 0.96 23.90
CA ALA A 709 -14.28 2.10 23.71
C ALA A 709 -14.69 2.75 25.05
N ALA A 710 -15.08 1.95 26.04
CA ALA A 710 -15.43 2.45 27.38
C ALA A 710 -14.23 3.12 28.07
N TYR A 711 -13.04 2.53 27.97
CA TYR A 711 -11.81 3.05 28.58
C TYR A 711 -11.37 4.34 27.90
N LEU A 712 -11.44 4.42 26.57
CA LEU A 712 -11.19 5.66 25.83
C LEU A 712 -12.07 6.78 26.37
N ALA A 713 -13.39 6.57 26.40
CA ALA A 713 -14.31 7.61 26.83
C ALA A 713 -14.05 8.08 28.28
N ARG A 714 -13.88 7.13 29.20
CA ARG A 714 -13.58 7.42 30.62
C ARG A 714 -12.26 8.15 30.78
N ALA A 715 -11.19 7.68 30.14
CA ALA A 715 -9.87 8.28 30.25
C ALA A 715 -9.87 9.73 29.76
N TYR A 716 -10.52 10.02 28.63
CA TYR A 716 -10.59 11.39 28.10
C TYR A 716 -11.41 12.35 28.98
N PHE A 717 -12.53 11.92 29.56
CA PHE A 717 -13.27 12.76 30.52
C PHE A 717 -12.48 12.98 31.82
N LEU A 718 -11.81 11.95 32.33
CA LEU A 718 -10.95 12.03 33.49
C LEU A 718 -9.74 12.95 33.25
N LEU A 719 -9.16 12.91 32.05
CA LEU A 719 -8.01 13.70 31.65
C LEU A 719 -8.29 15.21 31.72
N ARG A 720 -9.51 15.64 31.36
CA ARG A 720 -9.92 17.05 31.45
C ARG A 720 -9.99 17.57 32.90
N SER A 721 -9.91 16.71 33.91
CA SER A 721 -9.75 17.15 35.31
C SER A 721 -8.34 17.62 35.67
N LEU A 722 -7.37 17.49 34.75
CA LEU A 722 -5.99 17.96 34.90
C LEU A 722 -5.76 19.25 34.09
N PRO A 723 -5.79 20.45 34.72
CA PRO A 723 -5.82 21.73 34.00
C PRO A 723 -4.53 22.07 33.24
N ASN A 724 -3.41 21.43 33.60
CA ASN A 724 -2.11 21.64 32.98
C ASN A 724 -1.83 20.71 31.80
N VAL A 725 -2.68 19.71 31.53
CA VAL A 725 -2.62 18.90 30.30
C VAL A 725 -3.26 19.67 29.15
N LYS A 726 -2.51 19.88 28.06
CA LYS A 726 -2.91 20.72 26.92
C LYS A 726 -3.42 19.93 25.72
N GLY A 727 -3.08 18.65 25.64
CA GLY A 727 -3.53 17.78 24.58
C GLY A 727 -3.22 16.32 24.84
N SER A 728 -3.92 15.46 24.12
CA SER A 728 -3.69 14.02 24.14
C SER A 728 -3.85 13.42 22.76
N TRP A 729 -2.97 12.48 22.44
CA TRP A 729 -2.94 11.74 21.19
C TRP A 729 -3.16 10.25 21.50
N TRP A 730 -4.29 9.73 21.06
CA TRP A 730 -4.58 8.30 21.17
C TRP A 730 -3.61 7.49 20.30
N TYR A 731 -2.96 6.48 20.88
CA TYR A 731 -2.13 5.54 20.12
C TYR A 731 -2.98 4.31 19.75
N ASP A 732 -3.37 4.09 18.51
CA ASP A 732 -3.15 4.92 17.33
C ASP A 732 -4.46 5.07 16.52
N LEU A 733 -4.41 5.73 15.37
CA LEU A 733 -5.60 5.91 14.53
C LEU A 733 -6.01 4.62 13.83
N VAL A 734 -5.06 3.81 13.36
CA VAL A 734 -5.32 2.67 12.48
C VAL A 734 -4.43 1.48 12.84
N ASP A 735 -5.06 0.36 13.20
CA ASP A 735 -4.37 -0.89 13.51
C ASP A 735 -3.20 -1.14 12.54
N ASP A 736 -2.01 -1.42 13.09
CA ASP A 736 -0.76 -1.59 12.33
C ASP A 736 -0.73 -2.84 11.47
N GLY A 737 -1.62 -3.77 11.75
CA GLY A 737 -1.76 -5.02 11.03
C GLY A 737 -3.02 -5.74 11.45
N ILE A 738 -3.09 -7.02 11.09
CA ILE A 738 -4.31 -7.81 11.20
C ILE A 738 -4.22 -8.90 12.26
N ASP A 739 -3.02 -9.24 12.74
CA ASP A 739 -2.84 -10.29 13.75
C ASP A 739 -3.48 -9.89 15.08
N ARG A 740 -4.54 -10.60 15.48
CA ARG A 740 -5.27 -10.36 16.73
C ARG A 740 -4.45 -10.68 17.99
N ARG A 741 -3.34 -11.41 17.89
CA ARG A 741 -2.46 -11.71 19.03
C ARG A 741 -1.30 -10.74 19.17
N ASP A 742 -1.01 -9.98 18.11
CA ASP A 742 -0.01 -8.92 18.15
C ASP A 742 -0.63 -7.66 18.77
N MET A 743 0.04 -7.09 19.75
CA MET A 743 -0.44 -5.91 20.46
C MET A 743 -0.46 -4.67 19.55
N GLU A 744 0.59 -4.45 18.77
CA GLU A 744 0.75 -3.26 17.92
C GLU A 744 -0.34 -3.21 16.83
N HIS A 745 -0.76 -4.38 16.36
CA HIS A 745 -1.81 -4.52 15.35
C HIS A 745 -3.23 -4.22 15.85
N ASN A 746 -3.44 -3.81 17.11
CA ASN A 746 -4.79 -3.74 17.69
C ASN A 746 -5.08 -2.49 18.54
N PHE A 747 -4.20 -1.48 18.50
CA PHE A 747 -4.37 -0.21 19.20
C PHE A 747 -5.35 0.77 18.53
N GLY A 748 -5.55 0.63 17.23
CA GLY A 748 -6.25 1.55 16.35
C GLY A 748 -7.68 1.87 16.78
N LEU A 749 -8.15 3.06 16.43
CA LEU A 749 -9.57 3.39 16.37
C LEU A 749 -10.25 2.75 15.15
N LEU A 750 -9.48 2.58 14.07
CA LEU A 750 -9.87 1.88 12.86
C LEU A 750 -9.10 0.56 12.77
N THR A 751 -9.70 -0.44 12.14
CA THR A 751 -9.02 -1.68 11.75
C THR A 751 -7.98 -1.42 10.65
N ALA A 752 -7.10 -2.39 10.39
CA ALA A 752 -6.06 -2.30 9.36
C ALA A 752 -6.59 -2.29 7.92
N ASP A 753 -7.89 -2.45 7.70
CA ASP A 753 -8.59 -2.21 6.43
C ASP A 753 -9.45 -0.92 6.47
N GLY A 754 -9.35 -0.13 7.54
CA GLY A 754 -9.90 1.22 7.67
C GLY A 754 -11.35 1.26 8.15
N GLN A 755 -11.87 0.15 8.70
CA GLN A 755 -13.23 0.11 9.25
C GLN A 755 -13.26 0.65 10.69
N PRO A 756 -14.28 1.42 11.07
CA PRO A 756 -14.48 1.87 12.45
C PRO A 756 -14.59 0.73 13.47
N LYS A 757 -13.81 0.80 14.56
CA LYS A 757 -14.01 0.00 15.78
C LYS A 757 -14.97 0.75 16.73
N PRO A 758 -15.57 0.08 17.74
CA PRO A 758 -16.34 0.75 18.78
C PRO A 758 -15.64 1.96 19.42
N ALA A 759 -14.31 1.92 19.56
CA ALA A 759 -13.51 3.03 20.09
C ALA A 759 -13.52 4.29 19.20
N TYR A 760 -13.61 4.15 17.86
CA TYR A 760 -13.78 5.29 16.95
C TYR A 760 -15.08 6.05 17.20
N HIS A 761 -16.14 5.28 17.44
CA HIS A 761 -17.46 5.83 17.74
C HIS A 761 -17.48 6.51 19.12
N ALA A 762 -16.79 5.93 20.10
CA ALA A 762 -16.56 6.57 21.40
C ALA A 762 -15.80 7.90 21.25
N MET A 763 -14.70 7.91 20.48
CA MET A 763 -13.94 9.13 20.21
C MET A 763 -14.80 10.23 19.59
N THR A 764 -15.60 9.89 18.57
CA THR A 764 -16.54 10.82 17.90
C THR A 764 -17.47 11.51 18.90
N SER A 765 -17.90 10.78 19.92
CA SER A 765 -18.83 11.25 20.95
C SER A 765 -18.15 12.16 21.98
N VAL A 766 -16.88 11.87 22.30
CA VAL A 766 -16.15 12.51 23.39
C VAL A 766 -15.44 13.76 22.90
N ALA A 767 -14.82 13.71 21.71
CA ALA A 767 -13.91 14.74 21.17
C ALA A 767 -14.49 16.16 21.21
N ALA A 768 -15.76 16.35 20.81
CA ALA A 768 -16.39 17.67 20.82
C ALA A 768 -16.55 18.25 22.23
N ILE A 769 -16.85 17.41 23.22
CA ILE A 769 -17.01 17.84 24.62
C ILE A 769 -15.64 18.18 25.19
N ILE A 770 -14.69 17.25 25.07
CA ILE A 770 -13.34 17.44 25.61
C ILE A 770 -12.53 18.48 24.83
N GLY A 771 -12.92 18.91 23.63
CA GLY A 771 -12.23 19.99 22.91
C GLY A 771 -12.69 21.38 23.34
N HIS A 772 -13.95 21.52 23.76
CA HIS A 772 -14.60 22.83 23.89
C HIS A 772 -15.25 23.13 25.25
N TYR A 773 -15.53 22.14 26.08
CA TYR A 773 -16.13 22.34 27.41
C TYR A 773 -15.04 22.35 28.47
N ARG A 774 -15.23 23.13 29.54
CA ARG A 774 -14.37 23.12 30.72
C ARG A 774 -14.89 22.14 31.76
N PHE A 775 -13.98 21.44 32.43
CA PHE A 775 -14.35 20.65 33.59
C PHE A 775 -14.79 21.57 34.73
N ALA A 776 -16.05 21.45 35.14
CA ALA A 776 -16.68 22.27 36.17
C ALA A 776 -16.63 21.62 37.57
N GLY A 777 -16.32 20.33 37.66
CA GLY A 777 -16.14 19.61 38.91
C GLY A 777 -16.79 18.23 38.93
N ARG A 778 -16.49 17.46 39.99
CA ARG A 778 -17.16 16.19 40.28
C ARG A 778 -18.40 16.47 41.14
N VAL A 779 -19.52 15.81 40.85
CA VAL A 779 -20.70 15.86 41.72
C VAL A 779 -20.49 14.89 42.89
N PRO A 780 -20.56 15.37 44.14
CA PRO A 780 -20.44 14.51 45.32
C PRO A 780 -21.53 13.44 45.33
N ASN A 781 -21.18 12.22 45.72
CA ASN A 781 -22.10 11.12 45.95
C ASN A 781 -21.45 10.09 46.90
N ASP A 782 -22.27 9.27 47.55
CA ASP A 782 -21.82 8.33 48.60
C ASP A 782 -21.25 7.02 48.04
N ASP A 783 -21.49 6.69 46.76
CA ASP A 783 -20.98 5.46 46.14
C ASP A 783 -19.63 5.72 45.45
N PRO A 784 -18.50 5.19 45.97
CA PRO A 784 -17.19 5.40 45.37
C PRO A 784 -17.06 4.82 43.94
N ASN A 785 -17.96 3.92 43.54
CA ASN A 785 -17.99 3.34 42.20
C ASN A 785 -18.69 4.24 41.18
N VAL A 786 -19.41 5.28 41.63
CA VAL A 786 -20.17 6.17 40.75
C VAL A 786 -19.40 7.46 40.46
N TYR A 787 -19.23 7.72 39.17
CA TYR A 787 -18.53 8.87 38.64
C TYR A 787 -19.52 9.81 37.98
N LEU A 788 -19.54 11.05 38.47
CA LEU A 788 -20.45 12.12 38.03
C LEU A 788 -19.61 13.36 37.77
N LEU A 789 -19.36 13.70 36.50
CA LEU A 789 -18.48 14.80 36.10
C LEU A 789 -19.27 15.87 35.35
N ARG A 790 -19.11 17.13 35.73
CA ARG A 790 -19.72 18.28 35.03
C ARG A 790 -18.75 18.94 34.08
N PHE A 791 -19.26 19.28 32.90
CA PHE A 791 -18.58 20.02 31.86
C PHE A 791 -19.43 21.21 31.42
N ALA A 792 -18.85 22.39 31.30
CA ALA A 792 -19.59 23.61 30.96
C ALA A 792 -18.94 24.38 29.81
N LYS A 793 -19.78 24.96 28.94
CA LYS A 793 -19.38 25.88 27.87
C LYS A 793 -20.44 26.96 27.72
N ALA A 794 -20.09 28.21 28.07
CA ALA A 794 -21.05 29.31 28.15
C ALA A 794 -22.29 28.89 28.98
N ASP A 795 -23.49 28.97 28.42
CA ASP A 795 -24.75 28.61 29.10
C ASP A 795 -25.14 27.12 28.98
N ASP A 796 -24.26 26.29 28.40
CA ASP A 796 -24.49 24.86 28.17
C ASP A 796 -23.70 24.00 29.16
N GLU A 797 -24.37 23.02 29.77
CA GLU A 797 -23.79 22.09 30.75
C GLU A 797 -24.06 20.63 30.35
N ILE A 798 -23.05 19.78 30.53
CA ILE A 798 -23.11 18.34 30.32
C ILE A 798 -22.66 17.64 31.60
N LEU A 799 -23.49 16.72 32.08
CA LEU A 799 -23.17 15.79 33.16
C LEU A 799 -22.84 14.42 32.55
N VAL A 800 -21.66 13.91 32.86
CA VAL A 800 -21.17 12.60 32.43
C VAL A 800 -21.25 11.64 33.61
N ALA A 801 -21.91 10.49 33.42
CA ALA A 801 -22.18 9.52 34.48
C ALA A 801 -21.80 8.08 34.08
N TRP A 802 -21.07 7.37 34.95
CA TRP A 802 -20.84 5.92 34.83
C TRP A 802 -20.64 5.27 36.20
N THR A 803 -20.71 3.94 36.25
CA THR A 803 -20.45 3.16 37.47
C THR A 803 -19.45 2.04 37.22
N LEU A 804 -18.64 1.74 38.24
CA LEU A 804 -17.73 0.60 38.24
C LEU A 804 -18.47 -0.64 38.78
N GLY A 805 -18.36 -1.76 38.07
CA GLY A 805 -18.99 -3.02 38.48
C GLY A 805 -20.38 -3.22 37.86
N ARG A 806 -21.42 -3.27 38.69
CA ARG A 806 -22.79 -3.62 38.26
C ARG A 806 -23.55 -2.39 37.75
N GLU A 807 -24.45 -2.59 36.78
CA GLU A 807 -25.39 -1.54 36.32
C GLU A 807 -26.18 -1.00 37.51
N GLN A 808 -26.34 0.32 37.56
CA GLN A 808 -27.08 1.03 38.62
C GLN A 808 -28.08 2.01 38.01
N SER A 809 -29.06 2.44 38.82
CA SER A 809 -30.04 3.44 38.42
C SER A 809 -29.83 4.72 39.21
N LEU A 810 -29.58 5.83 38.51
CA LEU A 810 -29.52 7.18 39.09
C LEU A 810 -30.87 7.87 38.96
N LYS A 811 -31.28 8.61 39.99
CA LYS A 811 -32.40 9.53 39.92
C LYS A 811 -31.90 10.95 39.64
N ILE A 812 -32.45 11.56 38.60
CA ILE A 812 -32.14 12.93 38.19
C ILE A 812 -33.37 13.81 38.32
N THR A 813 -33.16 15.08 38.67
CA THR A 813 -34.22 16.08 38.82
C THR A 813 -33.92 17.35 38.04
N SER A 814 -34.95 17.97 37.46
CA SER A 814 -34.85 19.25 36.74
C SER A 814 -36.07 20.15 36.98
N GLN A 815 -35.95 21.46 36.72
CA GLN A 815 -37.02 22.45 36.90
C GLN A 815 -38.10 22.33 35.80
N PRO A 816 -39.37 22.68 36.06
CA PRO A 816 -40.42 22.68 35.04
C PRO A 816 -40.08 23.59 33.86
N GLY A 817 -40.19 23.08 32.62
CA GLY A 817 -39.89 23.84 31.39
C GLY A 817 -38.56 23.50 30.71
N SER A 818 -37.69 22.72 31.35
CA SER A 818 -36.50 22.11 30.72
C SER A 818 -36.90 20.81 30.01
N SER A 819 -37.24 20.86 28.73
CA SER A 819 -37.40 19.62 27.95
C SER A 819 -36.02 19.11 27.51
N ASP A 820 -35.45 18.20 28.31
CA ASP A 820 -34.11 17.66 28.12
C ASP A 820 -34.02 16.66 26.95
N THR A 821 -32.87 16.63 26.27
CA THR A 821 -32.48 15.51 25.38
C THR A 821 -31.41 14.71 26.10
N LEU A 822 -31.74 13.51 26.55
CA LEU A 822 -30.77 12.57 27.11
C LEU A 822 -29.98 11.94 25.96
N TRP A 823 -28.65 11.91 26.07
CA TRP A 823 -27.80 11.22 25.10
C TRP A 823 -27.24 9.98 25.77
N ARG A 824 -28.00 8.89 25.65
CA ARG A 824 -27.52 7.59 26.10
C ARG A 824 -26.56 7.03 25.06
N LEU A 825 -25.26 7.16 25.31
CA LEU A 825 -24.21 6.46 24.56
C LEU A 825 -24.19 4.98 24.96
N ARG A 826 -25.25 4.23 24.64
CA ARG A 826 -25.29 2.80 25.02
C ARG A 826 -24.43 1.93 24.11
N ASP A 827 -24.26 2.32 22.83
CA ASP A 827 -23.59 1.49 21.83
C ASP A 827 -22.58 2.25 20.94
N PHE A 828 -22.26 3.51 21.25
CA PHE A 828 -21.40 4.42 20.49
C PHE A 828 -21.81 4.68 19.01
N ASP A 829 -22.64 3.84 18.41
CA ASP A 829 -23.24 4.01 17.09
C ASP A 829 -24.28 5.14 17.09
N GLY A 830 -23.92 6.36 16.66
CA GLY A 830 -24.94 7.33 16.19
C GLY A 830 -24.80 8.81 16.53
N VAL A 831 -23.69 9.30 17.09
CA VAL A 831 -23.60 10.73 17.48
C VAL A 831 -23.59 11.70 16.27
N SER A 832 -23.19 11.25 15.08
CA SER A 832 -23.20 12.11 13.88
C SER A 832 -24.61 12.44 13.36
N THR A 833 -25.66 11.78 13.85
CA THR A 833 -27.05 11.97 13.37
C THR A 833 -27.94 12.77 14.33
N GLY A 834 -27.43 13.18 15.50
CA GLY A 834 -28.20 14.00 16.43
C GLY A 834 -29.46 13.30 16.99
N GLN A 835 -29.48 11.97 17.05
CA GLN A 835 -30.57 11.20 17.64
C GLN A 835 -30.22 10.73 19.06
N GLY A 836 -30.57 11.52 20.06
CA GLY A 836 -30.58 11.10 21.46
C GLY A 836 -31.93 10.48 21.83
N GLU A 837 -31.92 9.46 22.68
CA GLU A 837 -33.15 8.88 23.21
C GLU A 837 -33.74 9.83 24.26
N LYS A 838 -34.92 10.41 24.00
CA LYS A 838 -35.59 11.28 24.97
C LYS A 838 -35.97 10.48 26.21
N VAL A 839 -35.52 10.92 27.39
CA VAL A 839 -35.95 10.32 28.65
C VAL A 839 -37.32 10.83 29.06
N PRO A 840 -38.25 9.93 29.42
CA PRO A 840 -39.54 10.33 29.95
C PRO A 840 -39.37 10.92 31.36
N TRP A 841 -39.77 12.18 31.51
CA TRP A 841 -39.78 12.89 32.79
C TRP A 841 -41.13 12.77 33.48
N ASP A 842 -41.11 12.54 34.79
CA ASP A 842 -42.28 12.61 35.66
C ASP A 842 -42.34 14.00 36.33
N CYS A 843 -43.23 14.86 35.84
CA CYS A 843 -43.36 16.26 36.26
C CYS A 843 -44.65 16.47 37.08
N PRO A 844 -44.57 16.90 38.36
CA PRO A 844 -45.74 17.15 39.18
C PRO A 844 -46.61 18.29 38.61
N SER A 845 -47.92 18.07 38.51
CA SER A 845 -48.91 19.01 37.95
C SER A 845 -49.00 20.38 38.66
N GLY A 846 -48.43 20.48 39.87
CA GLY A 846 -48.46 21.69 40.72
C GLY A 846 -47.18 22.53 40.73
N GLY A 847 -46.24 22.33 39.80
CA GLY A 847 -45.03 23.17 39.68
C GLY A 847 -43.82 22.73 40.51
N GLY A 848 -43.62 21.42 40.70
CA GLY A 848 -42.44 20.84 41.37
C GLY A 848 -41.35 20.35 40.40
N ALA A 849 -40.18 19.97 40.92
CA ALA A 849 -39.10 19.43 40.10
C ALA A 849 -39.52 18.14 39.38
N CYS A 850 -39.31 18.08 38.07
CA CYS A 850 -39.46 16.88 37.27
C CYS A 850 -38.40 15.85 37.66
N GLN A 851 -38.74 14.56 37.66
CA GLN A 851 -37.84 13.48 38.00
C GLN A 851 -37.71 12.48 36.86
N ALA A 852 -36.54 11.87 36.70
CA ALA A 852 -36.33 10.73 35.82
C ALA A 852 -35.35 9.74 36.41
N SER A 853 -35.44 8.49 35.96
CA SER A 853 -34.53 7.42 36.37
C SER A 853 -33.70 6.98 35.16
N ILE A 854 -32.38 7.11 35.27
CA ILE A 854 -31.44 6.75 34.21
C ILE A 854 -30.60 5.57 34.66
N ARG A 855 -30.30 4.67 33.72
CA ARG A 855 -29.42 3.53 33.99
C ARG A 855 -28.00 3.88 33.57
N ILE A 856 -27.05 3.66 34.46
CA ILE A 856 -25.61 3.82 34.22
C ILE A 856 -24.91 2.48 34.35
N ASP A 857 -23.90 2.27 33.52
CA ASP A 857 -23.06 1.09 33.50
C ASP A 857 -21.59 1.51 33.36
N ASN A 858 -20.75 0.61 32.85
CA ASN A 858 -19.31 0.81 32.69
C ASN A 858 -18.97 1.83 31.59
N ALA A 859 -19.88 2.08 30.63
CA ALA A 859 -19.74 3.08 29.59
C ALA A 859 -20.31 4.44 30.04
N PRO A 860 -19.63 5.57 29.73
CA PRO A 860 -20.14 6.89 30.07
C PRO A 860 -21.49 7.22 29.42
N THR A 861 -22.47 7.59 30.24
CA THR A 861 -23.75 8.16 29.82
C THR A 861 -23.66 9.69 29.87
N LEU A 862 -24.13 10.39 28.82
CA LEU A 862 -24.12 11.85 28.73
C LEU A 862 -25.50 12.43 28.97
N LEU A 863 -25.57 13.42 29.85
CA LEU A 863 -26.79 14.08 30.28
C LEU A 863 -26.64 15.57 29.97
N ARG A 864 -27.55 16.13 29.20
CA ARG A 864 -27.51 17.54 28.80
C ARG A 864 -28.87 18.17 29.08
N SER A 865 -28.86 19.31 29.77
CA SER A 865 -30.05 20.13 30.00
C SER A 865 -30.22 21.21 28.93
N ALA A 866 -31.40 21.80 28.86
CA ALA A 866 -31.60 23.03 28.09
C ALA A 866 -30.69 24.17 28.63
N PRO A 867 -30.18 25.07 27.77
CA PRO A 867 -29.34 26.18 28.19
C PRO A 867 -29.99 27.00 29.31
N GLY A 868 -29.21 27.33 30.35
CA GLY A 868 -29.68 28.08 31.52
C GLY A 868 -30.35 27.24 32.63
N TYR A 869 -30.49 25.92 32.47
CA TYR A 869 -31.02 25.01 33.50
C TYR A 869 -29.94 24.03 33.96
N GLN A 870 -29.86 23.76 35.27
CA GLN A 870 -28.92 22.79 35.85
C GLN A 870 -29.62 21.50 36.27
N LEU A 871 -29.04 20.35 35.86
CA LEU A 871 -29.46 19.04 36.37
C LEU A 871 -29.08 18.92 37.85
N SER A 872 -30.00 18.45 38.69
CA SER A 872 -29.75 18.13 40.10
C SER A 872 -29.86 16.63 40.33
N LEU A 873 -28.86 16.05 40.99
CA LEU A 873 -28.82 14.63 41.35
C LEU A 873 -29.42 14.46 42.76
N ARG A 874 -30.23 13.41 42.95
CA ARG A 874 -30.79 13.04 44.25
C ARG A 874 -30.57 11.57 44.57
#